data_AF-A0A4V4HIP4-F1
#
_entry.id   AF-A0A4V4HIP4-F1
#
_cell.length_a   1.000
_cell.length_b   1.000
_cell.length_c   1.000
_cell.angle_alpha   90.00
_cell.angle_beta   90.00
_cell.angle_gamma   90.00
#
_symmetry.space_group_name_H-M   'P 1'
#
loop_
_entity.id
_entity.type
_entity.pdbx_description
1 polymer ?
#
loop_
_entity_poly.entity_id
_entity_poly.type
_entity_poly.pdbx_seq_one_letter_code
_entity_poly.pdbx_strand_id
1 'polypeptide(L)'
;MFLKRHDHATTDLSIDVRESQYWKPAALRSWEHLLNVSALAFEPICGLLAVGTSDGNIVLLGRPGVEVTVTLPDPLPVKSLQISAFTSKLVCLDVKNQLHIWDLSHFGRPKYLVSAKYDQANSLTISPSHAHAFICLQSGEIRTYDLACLRKSPFTMPNMWALYAEKMAASGLSEASNPTSRIAFETVVHPRDLNLLFIVYGGGIVLSDLTARNTLRVFELVLPPGAPGGFGYGAPDILTQRRPEVTCMAIHPSGHLFAVGHADGSIAFWAVEDEDQPVSVRTLDDIDVHTVNAVELESRLSEARGPDAREPIFKLAWCSFPNSSDSRGGDTALVVLGGLGSTEASGVTVYWLPAFNPPEPPVTASTSMHPSIRAAMRDSSMPSKSYFYYVDGTVQDFLLVPRNDPHFSGANDPITILLTREGAGGSRVVDAFQFPPPVFRDSEEETGDQSNLDKDNTNDTLADLASTLQAMKVDDDPQQLQLPGYLSNASKGMIGGDLYRLDRDAYQKVTEDDGIKSEKMLPLKAGFAWCDQKESGMTKYQPTRLLVTRHANLSVQMWDVSPQLLLSVRPTPIQYHFPHPLLKLEIDVTYILSDPVVLKNMSGGGSSVQSVELTPETLDCAIVLTTGEVVIEGLLSNAETRPSHVDLVDKELTSLRHLPALSGSKYSPLLLLAPLKGSVLATAMADLGLLAVAYEDGSLYAIDVIKSRVILRLDTKEKRHSSILSFHTDKDPINQLLWTLSPTSTDLTFRVRLIAAHESGSCQVFTFIQGQEWVCNDEPHKLDIPSHPIALFVLDKKNGARCHANRRRLNDSHPIPSNSEPRTFFVAAGSKGARVHSDIDGHRVGKVDWNSKMGKILSVQVVERLGSFALVAFTEHQEACAYSLPDLEFMHNLSLPVVSSLPLSVDDTGDFIAWGKHPGSGIVQRASYGTLFDFHRVNTLPAVDLMSIKPVIPAQPQLVSIGPASLLGSWFKFGASTTGEQIDALLGGPDRPKISSPKTPASVPQTNEERAKASQMNAEAAAAQSSLYSRLTSALEERGQMLGDLEDRFNVLEQGSRSMVDQAKRLAAEQTTKSWFKFS
;
A
#
# COMPACT_ATOMS: atom_id res chain seq x y z
N MET A 1 26.23 62.90 -5.17
CA MET A 1 27.21 62.96 -6.27
C MET A 1 26.56 62.28 -7.46
N PHE A 2 26.15 63.05 -8.48
CA PHE A 2 25.34 62.58 -9.60
C PHE A 2 26.15 61.62 -10.49
N LEU A 3 25.77 60.34 -10.52
CA LEU A 3 26.26 59.39 -11.52
C LEU A 3 25.61 59.74 -12.86
N LYS A 4 26.44 60.16 -13.82
CA LYS A 4 26.07 60.30 -15.23
C LYS A 4 25.46 58.98 -15.72
N ARG A 5 24.16 58.99 -16.03
CA ARG A 5 23.55 58.00 -16.93
C ARG A 5 24.24 58.15 -18.29
N HIS A 6 25.13 57.21 -18.62
CA HIS A 6 25.46 57.02 -20.03
C HIS A 6 24.29 56.26 -20.66
N ASP A 7 23.58 56.95 -21.56
CA ASP A 7 22.54 56.41 -22.45
C ASP A 7 23.14 55.33 -23.37
N HIS A 8 23.35 54.13 -22.85
CA HIS A 8 23.25 52.92 -23.65
C HIS A 8 21.92 52.29 -23.26
N ALA A 9 20.92 52.39 -24.13
CA ALA A 9 19.61 51.79 -23.92
C ALA A 9 19.77 50.26 -23.79
N THR A 10 19.90 49.78 -22.56
CA THR A 10 19.88 48.34 -22.24
C THR A 10 18.46 47.84 -22.44
N THR A 11 18.31 46.73 -23.18
CA THR A 11 17.00 46.09 -23.41
C THR A 11 16.37 45.73 -22.06
N ASP A 12 15.21 46.32 -21.76
CA ASP A 12 14.39 45.92 -20.61
C ASP A 12 13.75 44.57 -20.92
N LEU A 13 14.09 43.54 -20.13
CA LEU A 13 13.56 42.19 -20.29
C LEU A 13 12.21 42.03 -19.58
N SER A 14 11.75 43.01 -18.80
CA SER A 14 10.60 42.90 -17.89
C SER A 14 9.33 43.61 -18.37
N ILE A 15 9.25 44.01 -19.64
CA ILE A 15 8.21 44.92 -20.16
C ILE A 15 6.80 44.50 -19.75
N ASP A 16 6.39 43.25 -20.01
CA ASP A 16 5.02 42.81 -19.69
C ASP A 16 4.85 42.56 -18.19
N VAL A 17 5.81 41.89 -17.56
CA VAL A 17 5.72 41.50 -16.13
C VAL A 17 5.75 42.69 -15.17
N ARG A 18 6.01 43.92 -15.64
CA ARG A 18 5.90 45.16 -14.83
C ARG A 18 4.47 45.44 -14.40
N GLU A 19 3.45 45.02 -15.15
CA GLU A 19 2.06 45.28 -14.78
C GLU A 19 1.55 44.24 -13.78
N SER A 20 0.89 44.69 -12.71
CA SER A 20 0.39 43.80 -11.64
C SER A 20 -0.65 42.78 -12.13
N GLN A 21 -1.35 43.09 -13.23
CA GLN A 21 -2.37 42.21 -13.82
C GLN A 21 -1.82 40.90 -14.38
N TYR A 22 -0.51 40.82 -14.66
CA TYR A 22 0.14 39.59 -15.12
C TYR A 22 0.57 38.68 -13.97
N TRP A 23 0.41 39.09 -12.72
CA TRP A 23 0.72 38.28 -11.54
C TRP A 23 -0.57 37.79 -10.90
N LYS A 24 -0.71 36.48 -10.78
CA LYS A 24 -1.85 35.85 -10.11
C LYS A 24 -1.39 34.57 -9.41
N PRO A 25 -0.72 34.70 -8.25
CA PRO A 25 -0.32 33.54 -7.46
C PRO A 25 -1.52 32.69 -7.05
N ALA A 26 -1.46 31.37 -7.29
CA ALA A 26 -2.52 30.44 -6.93
C ALA A 26 -1.95 29.06 -6.54
N ALA A 27 -2.69 28.34 -5.70
CA ALA A 27 -2.53 26.91 -5.53
C ALA A 27 -3.41 26.20 -6.56
N LEU A 28 -2.82 25.38 -7.43
CA LEU A 28 -3.53 24.64 -8.48
C LEU A 28 -4.06 23.33 -7.95
N ARG A 29 -3.25 22.61 -7.18
CA ARG A 29 -3.63 21.36 -6.53
C ARG A 29 -2.78 21.10 -5.30
N SER A 30 -3.40 20.55 -4.27
CA SER A 30 -2.73 20.07 -3.08
C SER A 30 -3.14 18.63 -2.82
N TRP A 31 -2.20 17.85 -2.30
CA TRP A 31 -2.46 16.49 -1.89
C TRP A 31 -1.68 16.12 -0.63
N GLU A 32 -2.20 15.14 0.09
CA GLU A 32 -1.66 14.68 1.36
C GLU A 32 -1.13 13.25 1.24
N HIS A 33 0.01 13.02 1.87
CA HIS A 33 0.59 11.72 2.08
C HIS A 33 0.10 11.19 3.42
N LEU A 34 -0.52 10.02 3.40
CA LEU A 34 -1.28 9.50 4.54
C LEU A 34 -0.32 8.87 5.56
N LEU A 35 0.15 9.70 6.50
CA LEU A 35 1.06 9.32 7.59
C LEU A 35 0.31 8.94 8.89
N ASN A 36 -1.01 8.86 8.85
CA ASN A 36 -1.87 8.67 10.01
C ASN A 36 -3.03 7.71 9.71
N VAL A 37 -2.77 6.68 8.91
CA VAL A 37 -3.76 5.64 8.58
C VAL A 37 -4.21 4.92 9.86
N SER A 38 -5.52 4.81 10.05
CA SER A 38 -6.12 4.14 11.22
C SER A 38 -7.06 3.00 10.86
N ALA A 39 -7.58 2.95 9.64
CA ALA A 39 -8.43 1.86 9.15
C ALA A 39 -8.36 1.75 7.62
N LEU A 40 -8.53 0.52 7.10
CA LEU A 40 -8.60 0.23 5.67
C LEU A 40 -9.85 -0.58 5.36
N ALA A 41 -10.43 -0.39 4.18
CA ALA A 41 -11.49 -1.23 3.64
C ALA A 41 -11.37 -1.37 2.12
N PHE A 42 -11.66 -2.56 1.60
CA PHE A 42 -11.62 -2.81 0.16
C PHE A 42 -12.93 -3.48 -0.30
N GLU A 43 -13.51 -2.97 -1.39
CA GLU A 43 -14.64 -3.61 -2.07
C GLU A 43 -14.14 -4.27 -3.36
N PRO A 44 -14.11 -5.60 -3.44
CA PRO A 44 -13.41 -6.30 -4.52
C PRO A 44 -14.16 -6.35 -5.85
N ILE A 45 -15.48 -6.19 -5.87
CA ILE A 45 -16.24 -6.29 -7.12
C ILE A 45 -15.95 -5.08 -8.02
N CYS A 46 -16.01 -3.87 -7.45
CA CYS A 46 -15.68 -2.64 -8.16
C CYS A 46 -14.18 -2.31 -8.07
N GLY A 47 -13.45 -2.84 -7.09
CA GLY A 47 -12.03 -2.51 -6.86
C GLY A 47 -11.86 -1.09 -6.31
N LEU A 48 -12.55 -0.80 -5.19
CA LEU A 48 -12.50 0.47 -4.47
C LEU A 48 -11.77 0.29 -3.14
N LEU A 49 -10.74 1.09 -2.89
CA LEU A 49 -10.05 1.17 -1.60
C LEU A 49 -10.54 2.40 -0.83
N ALA A 50 -10.85 2.22 0.46
CA ALA A 50 -11.10 3.30 1.40
C ALA A 50 -10.02 3.30 2.49
N VAL A 51 -9.47 4.48 2.76
CA VAL A 51 -8.43 4.70 3.77
C VAL A 51 -8.93 5.72 4.79
N GLY A 52 -9.15 5.28 6.02
CA GLY A 52 -9.52 6.13 7.16
C GLY A 52 -8.29 6.63 7.92
N THR A 53 -8.32 7.86 8.39
CA THR A 53 -7.22 8.48 9.15
C THR A 53 -7.59 8.76 10.61
N SER A 54 -6.57 9.01 11.44
CA SER A 54 -6.73 9.43 12.83
C SER A 54 -7.46 10.77 13.00
N ASP A 55 -7.54 11.57 11.94
CA ASP A 55 -8.10 12.92 11.99
C ASP A 55 -9.52 12.98 11.41
N GLY A 56 -10.11 11.82 11.11
CA GLY A 56 -11.49 11.71 10.62
C GLY A 56 -11.65 11.96 9.12
N ASN A 57 -10.57 11.89 8.35
CA ASN A 57 -10.66 11.88 6.88
C ASN A 57 -10.77 10.44 6.38
N ILE A 58 -11.58 10.22 5.34
CA ILE A 58 -11.68 8.95 4.61
C ILE A 58 -11.43 9.22 3.14
N VAL A 59 -10.33 8.67 2.61
CA VAL A 59 -9.93 8.82 1.20
C VAL A 59 -10.39 7.58 0.43
N LEU A 60 -11.16 7.80 -0.63
CA LEU A 60 -11.64 6.76 -1.55
C LEU A 60 -10.80 6.78 -2.83
N LEU A 61 -10.23 5.64 -3.18
CA LEU A 61 -9.28 5.48 -4.28
C LEU A 61 -9.77 4.40 -5.26
N GLY A 62 -9.88 4.77 -6.54
CA GLY A 62 -10.30 3.90 -7.63
C GLY A 62 -9.39 4.02 -8.85
N ARG A 63 -9.98 4.01 -10.05
CA ARG A 63 -9.27 4.22 -11.32
C ARG A 63 -8.49 5.54 -11.35
N PRO A 64 -7.60 5.73 -12.34
CA PRO A 64 -7.02 7.03 -12.64
C PRO A 64 -8.02 8.21 -12.57
N GLY A 65 -7.68 9.20 -11.75
CA GLY A 65 -8.51 10.39 -11.46
C GLY A 65 -9.66 10.18 -10.46
N VAL A 66 -9.97 8.94 -10.08
CA VAL A 66 -10.99 8.61 -9.07
C VAL A 66 -10.35 8.67 -7.69
N GLU A 67 -10.46 9.86 -7.11
CA GLU A 67 -10.00 10.16 -5.75
C GLU A 67 -11.01 11.09 -5.10
N VAL A 68 -11.57 10.66 -3.97
CA VAL A 68 -12.53 11.46 -3.22
C VAL A 68 -12.28 11.35 -1.73
N THR A 69 -12.08 12.50 -1.08
CA THR A 69 -12.02 12.58 0.38
C THR A 69 -13.38 12.98 0.93
N VAL A 70 -13.89 12.19 1.88
CA VAL A 70 -15.00 12.57 2.76
C VAL A 70 -14.48 12.73 4.18
N THR A 71 -15.11 13.59 4.97
CA THR A 71 -14.69 13.89 6.33
C THR A 71 -15.81 13.56 7.31
N LEU A 72 -15.44 13.04 8.48
CA LEU A 72 -16.36 12.90 9.59
C LEU A 72 -16.87 14.29 10.03
N PRO A 73 -18.09 14.38 10.59
CA PRO A 73 -18.60 15.63 11.16
C PRO A 73 -17.72 16.19 12.27
N ASP A 74 -17.16 15.30 13.10
CA ASP A 74 -16.13 15.61 14.09
C ASP A 74 -14.80 14.97 13.63
N PRO A 75 -13.66 15.68 13.67
CA PRO A 75 -12.37 15.17 13.23
C PRO A 75 -11.79 14.17 14.25
N LEU A 76 -12.37 12.97 14.27
CA LEU A 76 -12.05 11.89 15.21
C LEU A 76 -11.44 10.70 14.47
N PRO A 77 -10.59 9.90 15.12
CA PRO A 77 -10.03 8.70 14.50
C PRO A 77 -11.12 7.75 14.00
N VAL A 78 -10.93 7.26 12.78
CA VAL A 78 -11.73 6.16 12.23
C VAL A 78 -11.33 4.87 12.95
N LYS A 79 -12.27 4.25 13.67
CA LYS A 79 -12.05 3.01 14.42
C LYS A 79 -12.29 1.76 13.57
N SER A 80 -13.35 1.75 12.77
CA SER A 80 -13.67 0.67 11.84
C SER A 80 -14.25 1.23 10.55
N LEU A 81 -13.90 0.65 9.42
CA LEU A 81 -14.28 1.10 8.10
C LEU A 81 -14.67 -0.10 7.23
N GLN A 82 -15.83 -0.06 6.59
CA GLN A 82 -16.29 -1.10 5.68
C GLN A 82 -17.08 -0.50 4.50
N ILE A 83 -17.05 -1.17 3.36
CA ILE A 83 -17.82 -0.81 2.16
C ILE A 83 -18.85 -1.90 1.91
N SER A 84 -20.14 -1.56 1.99
CA SER A 84 -21.23 -2.50 1.69
C SER A 84 -21.44 -2.57 0.19
N ALA A 85 -20.98 -3.66 -0.45
CA ALA A 85 -21.29 -3.96 -1.84
C ALA A 85 -22.81 -4.02 -2.08
N PHE A 86 -23.56 -4.63 -1.15
CA PHE A 86 -25.01 -4.81 -1.22
C PHE A 86 -25.79 -3.50 -1.30
N THR A 87 -25.44 -2.53 -0.44
CA THR A 87 -26.17 -1.25 -0.38
C THR A 87 -25.45 -0.09 -1.07
N SER A 88 -24.24 -0.31 -1.58
CA SER A 88 -23.33 0.71 -2.12
C SER A 88 -23.09 1.86 -1.14
N LYS A 89 -22.82 1.50 0.12
CA LYS A 89 -22.60 2.47 1.22
C LYS A 89 -21.23 2.33 1.83
N LEU A 90 -20.64 3.47 2.16
CA LEU A 90 -19.49 3.54 3.05
C LEU A 90 -20.00 3.60 4.49
N VAL A 91 -19.46 2.73 5.34
CA VAL A 91 -19.86 2.60 6.74
C VAL A 91 -18.63 2.77 7.62
N CYS A 92 -18.68 3.74 8.54
CA CYS A 92 -17.57 4.08 9.42
C CYS A 92 -18.05 4.08 10.87
N LEU A 93 -17.30 3.45 11.77
CA LEU A 93 -17.45 3.62 13.22
C LEU A 93 -16.30 4.49 13.73
N ASP A 94 -16.61 5.60 14.40
CA ASP A 94 -15.59 6.46 15.03
C ASP A 94 -15.18 5.95 16.43
N VAL A 95 -14.14 6.54 17.02
CA VAL A 95 -13.70 6.21 18.40
C VAL A 95 -14.69 6.61 19.50
N LYS A 96 -15.72 7.42 19.19
CA LYS A 96 -16.81 7.76 20.12
C LYS A 96 -18.04 6.86 19.93
N ASN A 97 -17.90 5.76 19.17
CA ASN A 97 -18.94 4.78 18.88
C ASN A 97 -20.14 5.37 18.11
N GLN A 98 -19.88 6.34 17.23
CA GLN A 98 -20.84 6.81 16.24
C GLN A 98 -20.63 6.11 14.91
N LEU A 99 -21.71 5.51 14.40
CA LEU A 99 -21.78 4.93 13.08
C LEU A 99 -22.16 6.01 12.07
N HIS A 100 -21.32 6.27 11.09
CA HIS A 100 -21.55 7.22 10.00
C HIS A 100 -21.71 6.50 8.68
N ILE A 101 -22.62 6.99 7.83
CA ILE A 101 -22.98 6.34 6.56
C ILE A 101 -23.01 7.35 5.42
N TRP A 102 -22.35 7.02 4.31
CA TRP A 102 -22.40 7.77 3.05
C TRP A 102 -22.95 6.89 1.93
N ASP A 103 -23.64 7.53 0.99
CA ASP A 103 -24.04 6.95 -0.29
C ASP A 103 -22.93 7.11 -1.33
N LEU A 104 -22.40 5.98 -1.81
CA LEU A 104 -21.36 5.97 -2.84
C LEU A 104 -21.92 6.16 -4.25
N SER A 105 -23.25 6.01 -4.44
CA SER A 105 -23.89 6.16 -5.75
C SER A 105 -24.10 7.62 -6.18
N HIS A 106 -23.79 8.59 -5.30
CA HIS A 106 -23.92 10.01 -5.63
C HIS A 106 -22.80 10.47 -6.58
N PHE A 107 -23.18 11.15 -7.66
CA PHE A 107 -22.23 11.73 -8.60
C PHE A 107 -21.43 12.87 -7.97
N GLY A 108 -20.13 12.93 -8.24
CA GLY A 108 -19.19 13.91 -7.71
C GLY A 108 -18.55 13.42 -6.41
N ARG A 109 -19.26 13.53 -5.29
CA ARG A 109 -18.76 13.14 -3.95
C ARG A 109 -19.80 12.30 -3.21
N PRO A 110 -19.41 11.29 -2.42
CA PRO A 110 -20.35 10.53 -1.62
C PRO A 110 -21.22 11.43 -0.74
N LYS A 111 -22.53 11.17 -0.74
CA LYS A 111 -23.48 11.97 0.03
C LYS A 111 -23.55 11.44 1.46
N TYR A 112 -23.25 12.28 2.45
CA TYR A 112 -23.49 11.96 3.87
C TYR A 112 -24.98 11.71 4.10
N LEU A 113 -25.32 10.57 4.70
CA LEU A 113 -26.71 10.17 4.94
C LEU A 113 -27.11 10.40 6.40
N VAL A 114 -26.40 9.78 7.34
CA VAL A 114 -26.83 9.73 8.75
C VAL A 114 -25.67 9.34 9.67
N SER A 115 -25.79 9.73 10.94
CA SER A 115 -25.03 9.20 12.08
C SER A 115 -25.92 8.54 13.13
N ALA A 116 -25.47 7.43 13.70
CA ALA A 116 -26.16 6.73 14.78
C ALA A 116 -25.18 6.38 15.91
N LYS A 117 -25.41 6.93 17.10
CA LYS A 117 -24.58 6.68 18.28
C LYS A 117 -24.94 5.36 18.95
N TYR A 118 -23.94 4.61 19.37
CA TYR A 118 -24.06 3.42 20.20
C TYR A 118 -23.37 3.63 21.55
N ASP A 119 -23.58 2.68 22.45
CA ASP A 119 -22.70 2.49 23.61
C ASP A 119 -21.33 1.99 23.13
N GLN A 120 -20.43 1.63 24.05
CA GLN A 120 -19.07 1.17 23.70
C GLN A 120 -19.13 0.00 22.70
N ALA A 121 -18.79 0.25 21.44
CA ALA A 121 -18.91 -0.69 20.34
C ALA A 121 -17.51 -1.18 19.95
N ASN A 122 -17.27 -2.48 20.06
CA ASN A 122 -15.96 -3.10 19.81
C ASN A 122 -15.73 -3.42 18.33
N SER A 123 -16.75 -3.97 17.65
CA SER A 123 -16.66 -4.30 16.23
C SER A 123 -17.91 -3.91 15.44
N LEU A 124 -17.73 -3.87 14.12
CA LEU A 124 -18.76 -3.70 13.10
C LEU A 124 -18.62 -4.85 12.10
N THR A 125 -19.72 -5.56 11.81
CA THR A 125 -19.73 -6.65 10.82
C THR A 125 -20.85 -6.43 9.82
N ILE A 126 -20.53 -6.42 8.52
CA ILE A 126 -21.51 -6.42 7.42
C ILE A 126 -21.42 -7.71 6.61
N SER A 127 -22.42 -7.94 5.75
CA SER A 127 -22.47 -9.06 4.84
C SER A 127 -22.63 -8.59 3.39
N PRO A 128 -22.04 -9.28 2.40
CA PRO A 128 -22.36 -9.06 0.99
C PRO A 128 -23.77 -9.52 0.62
N SER A 129 -24.42 -10.31 1.48
CA SER A 129 -25.66 -11.03 1.16
C SER A 129 -26.94 -10.41 1.77
N HIS A 130 -26.82 -9.45 2.68
CA HIS A 130 -27.95 -8.77 3.31
C HIS A 130 -27.62 -7.32 3.69
N ALA A 131 -28.64 -6.51 3.99
CA ALA A 131 -28.47 -5.07 4.23
C ALA A 131 -28.19 -4.69 5.70
N HIS A 132 -28.22 -5.64 6.62
CA HIS A 132 -27.99 -5.35 8.03
C HIS A 132 -26.51 -5.40 8.42
N ALA A 133 -26.12 -4.49 9.31
CA ALA A 133 -24.86 -4.52 10.04
C ALA A 133 -25.08 -5.02 11.47
N PHE A 134 -24.16 -5.82 11.99
CA PHE A 134 -24.05 -6.19 13.39
C PHE A 134 -23.05 -5.26 14.10
N ILE A 135 -23.43 -4.76 15.27
CA ILE A 135 -22.62 -3.89 16.11
C ILE A 135 -22.42 -4.61 17.43
N CYS A 136 -21.20 -5.06 17.67
CA CYS A 136 -20.83 -5.79 18.87
C CYS A 136 -20.48 -4.79 19.98
N LEU A 137 -21.21 -4.80 21.09
CA LEU A 137 -20.96 -3.89 22.22
C LEU A 137 -20.05 -4.56 23.26
N GLN A 138 -19.24 -3.75 23.95
CA GLN A 138 -18.38 -4.18 25.05
C GLN A 138 -19.17 -4.83 26.20
N SER A 139 -20.46 -4.49 26.36
CA SER A 139 -21.38 -5.13 27.30
C SER A 139 -21.68 -6.60 26.98
N GLY A 140 -21.31 -7.06 25.78
CA GLY A 140 -21.68 -8.35 25.21
C GLY A 140 -23.02 -8.36 24.47
N GLU A 141 -23.77 -7.25 24.46
CA GLU A 141 -24.98 -7.12 23.65
C GLU A 141 -24.63 -6.93 22.18
N ILE A 142 -25.35 -7.60 21.27
CA ILE A 142 -25.26 -7.38 19.83
C ILE A 142 -26.45 -6.56 19.36
N ARG A 143 -26.17 -5.40 18.79
CA ARG A 143 -27.15 -4.51 18.14
C ARG A 143 -27.13 -4.70 16.63
N THR A 144 -28.23 -4.40 15.96
CA THR A 144 -28.30 -4.45 14.50
C THR A 144 -28.75 -3.11 13.90
N TYR A 145 -28.25 -2.81 12.70
CA TYR A 145 -28.60 -1.60 11.95
C TYR A 145 -28.94 -1.92 10.51
N ASP A 146 -30.09 -1.46 10.04
CA ASP A 146 -30.51 -1.63 8.64
C ASP A 146 -29.87 -0.53 7.79
N LEU A 147 -28.86 -0.88 6.99
CA LEU A 147 -28.15 0.06 6.12
C LEU A 147 -29.04 0.54 4.97
N ALA A 148 -30.04 -0.24 4.57
CA ALA A 148 -30.92 0.12 3.46
C ALA A 148 -32.07 1.03 3.92
N CYS A 149 -32.62 0.80 5.12
CA CYS A 149 -33.62 1.68 5.73
C CYS A 149 -33.04 2.84 6.56
N LEU A 150 -31.72 2.85 6.81
CA LEU A 150 -31.01 3.84 7.61
C LEU A 150 -31.57 3.99 9.03
N ARG A 151 -31.78 2.87 9.72
CA ARG A 151 -32.30 2.86 11.10
C ARG A 151 -31.70 1.75 11.95
N LYS A 152 -31.68 1.96 13.28
CA LYS A 152 -31.44 0.88 14.24
C LYS A 152 -32.57 -0.14 14.13
N SER A 153 -32.21 -1.40 14.04
CA SER A 153 -33.17 -2.50 13.92
C SER A 153 -33.66 -2.94 15.30
N PRO A 154 -34.90 -3.45 15.40
CA PRO A 154 -35.47 -3.92 16.67
C PRO A 154 -34.82 -5.23 17.16
N PHE A 155 -34.13 -5.96 16.28
CA PHE A 155 -33.44 -7.20 16.64
C PHE A 155 -32.17 -6.91 17.46
N THR A 156 -32.10 -7.51 18.65
CA THR A 156 -31.01 -7.37 19.60
C THR A 156 -30.70 -8.73 20.22
N MET A 157 -29.44 -9.02 20.49
CA MET A 157 -29.03 -10.22 21.22
C MET A 157 -28.43 -9.81 22.57
N PRO A 158 -28.87 -10.38 23.69
CA PRO A 158 -28.28 -10.11 24.99
C PRO A 158 -26.85 -10.69 25.07
N ASN A 159 -26.17 -10.44 26.19
CA ASN A 159 -24.89 -11.08 26.46
C ASN A 159 -25.06 -12.60 26.62
N MET A 160 -24.78 -13.33 25.54
CA MET A 160 -25.01 -14.77 25.46
C MET A 160 -24.02 -15.56 26.34
N TRP A 161 -22.80 -15.03 26.54
CA TRP A 161 -21.83 -15.63 27.45
C TRP A 161 -22.28 -15.53 28.91
N ALA A 162 -22.83 -14.39 29.31
CA ALA A 162 -23.38 -14.22 30.65
C ALA A 162 -24.52 -15.21 30.92
N LEU A 163 -25.44 -15.39 29.96
CA LEU A 163 -26.52 -16.38 30.07
C LEU A 163 -26.00 -17.81 30.16
N TYR A 164 -24.95 -18.14 29.40
CA TYR A 164 -24.27 -19.43 29.50
C TYR A 164 -23.63 -19.64 30.88
N ALA A 165 -22.88 -18.65 31.37
CA ALA A 165 -22.21 -18.71 32.66
C ALA A 165 -23.21 -18.84 33.83
N GLU A 166 -24.35 -18.14 33.75
CA GLU A 166 -25.44 -18.28 34.73
C GLU A 166 -26.05 -19.68 34.71
N LYS A 167 -26.24 -20.27 33.51
CA LYS A 167 -26.72 -21.65 33.37
C LYS A 167 -25.72 -22.66 33.94
N MET A 168 -24.43 -22.47 33.71
CA MET A 168 -23.38 -23.33 34.28
C MET A 168 -23.24 -23.15 35.79
N ALA A 169 -23.42 -21.94 36.29
CA ALA A 169 -23.44 -21.71 37.73
C ALA A 169 -24.65 -22.39 38.38
N ALA A 170 -25.83 -22.33 37.76
CA ALA A 170 -27.04 -22.99 38.23
C ALA A 170 -26.96 -24.53 38.21
N SER A 171 -26.16 -25.12 37.32
CA SER A 171 -25.92 -26.57 37.27
C SER A 171 -24.85 -27.06 38.26
N GLY A 172 -24.27 -26.15 39.07
CA GLY A 172 -23.25 -26.48 40.06
C GLY A 172 -21.83 -26.56 39.50
N LEU A 173 -21.63 -26.20 38.23
CA LEU A 173 -20.32 -26.14 37.56
C LEU A 173 -19.72 -24.71 37.62
N SER A 174 -20.09 -23.93 38.64
CA SER A 174 -19.65 -22.54 38.79
C SER A 174 -18.17 -22.46 39.16
N GLU A 175 -17.35 -21.88 38.28
CA GLU A 175 -15.98 -21.45 38.60
C GLU A 175 -15.84 -19.92 38.54
N ALA A 176 -14.71 -19.40 39.00
CA ALA A 176 -14.44 -17.96 39.07
C ALA A 176 -14.41 -17.34 37.65
N SER A 177 -15.51 -16.70 37.25
CA SER A 177 -15.60 -15.93 36.00
C SER A 177 -14.65 -14.74 36.04
N ASN A 178 -13.69 -14.69 35.11
CA ASN A 178 -12.91 -13.48 34.87
C ASN A 178 -13.86 -12.37 34.34
N PRO A 179 -13.80 -11.13 34.84
CA PRO A 179 -14.66 -10.05 34.34
C PRO A 179 -14.57 -9.81 32.82
N THR A 180 -13.40 -10.06 32.23
CA THR A 180 -13.18 -9.97 30.77
C THR A 180 -13.93 -11.03 29.98
N SER A 181 -14.31 -12.16 30.59
CA SER A 181 -14.99 -13.26 29.90
C SER A 181 -16.34 -12.86 29.28
N ARG A 182 -16.97 -11.82 29.82
CA ARG A 182 -18.28 -11.32 29.35
C ARG A 182 -18.17 -10.24 28.27
N ILE A 183 -16.96 -9.74 27.99
CA ILE A 183 -16.73 -8.72 26.98
C ILE A 183 -16.78 -9.41 25.61
N ALA A 184 -17.65 -8.93 24.71
CA ALA A 184 -17.66 -9.36 23.33
C ALA A 184 -16.71 -8.50 22.50
N PHE A 185 -15.88 -9.13 21.67
CA PHE A 185 -14.89 -8.47 20.83
C PHE A 185 -15.38 -8.31 19.41
N GLU A 186 -15.91 -9.40 18.84
CA GLU A 186 -16.35 -9.41 17.44
C GLU A 186 -17.50 -10.38 17.17
N THR A 187 -18.11 -10.20 15.99
CA THR A 187 -19.14 -11.10 15.46
C THR A 187 -18.73 -11.56 14.06
N VAL A 188 -18.87 -12.85 13.78
CA VAL A 188 -18.49 -13.46 12.50
C VAL A 188 -19.69 -14.23 11.94
N VAL A 189 -20.15 -13.85 10.74
CA VAL A 189 -21.25 -14.54 10.05
C VAL A 189 -20.73 -15.86 9.50
N HIS A 190 -21.48 -16.96 9.68
CA HIS A 190 -21.07 -18.25 9.12
C HIS A 190 -21.03 -18.17 7.58
N PRO A 191 -19.94 -18.62 6.94
CA PRO A 191 -19.67 -18.31 5.53
C PRO A 191 -20.67 -18.93 4.54
N ARG A 192 -21.41 -19.95 4.97
CA ARG A 192 -22.36 -20.73 4.12
C ARG A 192 -23.77 -20.83 4.68
N ASP A 193 -24.03 -20.24 5.85
CA ASP A 193 -25.34 -20.27 6.52
C ASP A 193 -25.61 -18.94 7.17
N LEU A 194 -26.40 -18.10 6.51
CA LEU A 194 -26.69 -16.76 6.99
C LEU A 194 -27.51 -16.73 8.29
N ASN A 195 -28.10 -17.86 8.71
CA ASN A 195 -28.85 -17.94 9.97
C ASN A 195 -27.92 -18.11 11.19
N LEU A 196 -26.65 -18.43 10.97
CA LEU A 196 -25.69 -18.72 12.03
C LEU A 196 -24.71 -17.56 12.23
N LEU A 197 -24.58 -17.12 13.47
CA LEU A 197 -23.67 -16.06 13.88
C LEU A 197 -22.77 -16.54 15.02
N PHE A 198 -21.46 -16.43 14.83
CA PHE A 198 -20.48 -16.58 15.90
C PHE A 198 -20.32 -15.24 16.64
N ILE A 199 -20.30 -15.31 17.96
CA ILE A 199 -20.00 -14.17 18.83
C ILE A 199 -18.78 -14.53 19.66
N VAL A 200 -17.73 -13.73 19.53
CA VAL A 200 -16.44 -13.94 20.17
C VAL A 200 -16.40 -13.13 21.46
N TYR A 201 -16.35 -13.81 22.59
CA TYR A 201 -16.20 -13.23 23.93
C TYR A 201 -14.81 -13.53 24.49
N GLY A 202 -14.33 -12.76 25.44
CA GLY A 202 -13.04 -13.06 26.10
C GLY A 202 -12.98 -14.43 26.78
N GLY A 203 -14.13 -15.01 27.15
CA GLY A 203 -14.18 -16.35 27.75
C GLY A 203 -14.17 -17.49 26.74
N GLY A 204 -14.59 -17.23 25.49
CA GLY A 204 -14.85 -18.28 24.50
C GLY A 204 -15.80 -17.81 23.39
N ILE A 205 -16.26 -18.75 22.57
CA ILE A 205 -17.09 -18.45 21.40
C ILE A 205 -18.48 -19.03 21.58
N VAL A 206 -19.49 -18.24 21.24
CA VAL A 206 -20.89 -18.68 21.19
C VAL A 206 -21.35 -18.75 19.73
N LEU A 207 -21.83 -19.91 19.30
CA LEU A 207 -22.55 -20.05 18.04
C LEU A 207 -24.04 -19.91 18.29
N SER A 208 -24.69 -18.97 17.61
CA SER A 208 -26.11 -18.65 17.80
C SER A 208 -26.92 -18.80 16.51
N ASP A 209 -28.15 -19.28 16.67
CA ASP A 209 -29.18 -19.28 15.62
C ASP A 209 -29.99 -17.98 15.69
N LEU A 210 -29.97 -17.20 14.61
CA LEU A 210 -30.65 -15.90 14.55
C LEU A 210 -32.17 -16.05 14.59
N THR A 211 -32.72 -17.07 13.93
CA THR A 211 -34.16 -17.31 13.82
C THR A 211 -34.72 -17.83 15.14
N ALA A 212 -34.08 -18.83 15.73
CA ALA A 212 -34.48 -19.40 17.02
C ALA A 212 -34.09 -18.54 18.23
N ARG A 213 -33.16 -17.58 18.04
CA ARG A 213 -32.63 -16.68 19.08
C ARG A 213 -32.09 -17.41 20.29
N ASN A 214 -31.37 -18.52 20.06
CA ASN A 214 -30.79 -19.33 21.11
C ASN A 214 -29.29 -19.58 20.88
N THR A 215 -28.63 -20.06 21.93
CA THR A 215 -27.28 -20.61 21.86
C THR A 215 -27.35 -22.03 21.32
N LEU A 216 -26.65 -22.29 20.22
CA LEU A 216 -26.49 -23.63 19.69
C LEU A 216 -25.33 -24.35 20.38
N ARG A 217 -24.18 -23.68 20.47
CA ARG A 217 -22.92 -24.25 21.00
C ARG A 217 -22.06 -23.21 21.68
N VAL A 218 -21.22 -23.66 22.61
CA VAL A 218 -20.25 -22.81 23.33
C VAL A 218 -18.88 -23.49 23.34
N PHE A 219 -17.88 -22.80 22.79
CA PHE A 219 -16.51 -23.30 22.67
C PHE A 219 -15.61 -22.57 23.68
N GLU A 220 -15.04 -23.31 24.62
CA GLU A 220 -14.17 -22.78 25.68
C GLU A 220 -12.86 -23.58 25.72
N LEU A 221 -11.71 -22.91 25.56
CA LEU A 221 -10.42 -23.57 25.68
C LEU A 221 -10.05 -23.71 27.16
N VAL A 222 -9.97 -24.97 27.61
CA VAL A 222 -9.52 -25.31 28.96
C VAL A 222 -8.19 -26.06 28.85
N LEU A 223 -7.14 -25.46 29.40
CA LEU A 223 -5.83 -26.09 29.52
C LEU A 223 -5.75 -26.85 30.86
N PRO A 224 -5.57 -28.18 30.83
CA PRO A 224 -5.43 -28.96 32.06
C PRO A 224 -4.11 -28.63 32.79
N PRO A 225 -4.02 -28.93 34.09
CA PRO A 225 -2.76 -28.86 34.83
C PRO A 225 -1.64 -29.64 34.13
N GLY A 226 -0.52 -28.98 33.89
CA GLY A 226 0.68 -29.54 33.26
C GLY A 226 0.78 -29.37 31.74
N ALA A 227 -0.28 -28.93 31.06
CA ALA A 227 -0.20 -28.61 29.63
C ALA A 227 0.58 -27.31 29.44
N PRO A 228 1.47 -27.12 28.46
CA PRO A 228 2.24 -25.88 28.34
C PRO A 228 1.37 -24.64 28.05
N GLY A 229 0.40 -24.74 27.14
CA GLY A 229 -0.31 -23.58 26.61
C GLY A 229 0.62 -22.65 25.82
N GLY A 230 0.17 -21.42 25.54
CA GLY A 230 0.96 -20.46 24.75
C GLY A 230 2.18 -19.88 25.45
N PHE A 231 2.24 -19.93 26.79
CA PHE A 231 3.37 -19.47 27.60
C PHE A 231 4.41 -20.56 27.90
N GLY A 232 4.22 -21.76 27.34
CA GLY A 232 5.15 -22.87 27.50
C GLY A 232 5.19 -23.46 28.93
N TYR A 233 6.13 -24.37 29.16
CA TYR A 233 6.28 -25.06 30.46
C TYR A 233 6.80 -24.16 31.59
N GLY A 234 7.31 -22.97 31.28
CA GLY A 234 7.78 -21.98 32.25
C GLY A 234 6.68 -21.16 32.92
N ALA A 235 5.40 -21.40 32.58
CA ALA A 235 4.27 -20.68 33.15
C ALA A 235 4.20 -20.88 34.69
N PRO A 236 4.08 -19.80 35.49
CA PRO A 236 4.09 -19.90 36.96
C PRO A 236 2.89 -20.68 37.53
N ASP A 237 1.81 -20.76 36.77
CA ASP A 237 0.54 -21.41 37.09
C ASP A 237 0.35 -22.72 36.31
N ILE A 238 1.42 -23.30 35.75
CA ILE A 238 1.40 -24.52 34.93
C ILE A 238 0.68 -25.70 35.59
N LEU A 239 0.76 -25.83 36.93
CA LEU A 239 0.10 -26.90 37.70
C LEU A 239 -1.38 -26.61 38.04
N THR A 240 -1.95 -25.57 37.44
CA THR A 240 -3.36 -25.20 37.61
C THR A 240 -4.09 -25.28 36.27
N GLN A 241 -5.41 -25.45 36.34
CA GLN A 241 -6.27 -25.38 35.17
C GLN A 241 -6.36 -23.92 34.70
N ARG A 242 -6.12 -23.68 33.42
CA ARG A 242 -6.06 -22.33 32.84
C ARG A 242 -7.05 -22.19 31.68
N ARG A 243 -7.50 -20.96 31.46
CA ARG A 243 -8.46 -20.56 30.43
C ARG A 243 -7.94 -19.30 29.74
N PRO A 244 -7.11 -19.44 28.70
CA PRO A 244 -6.53 -18.28 28.03
C PRO A 244 -7.64 -17.48 27.31
N GLU A 245 -7.63 -16.16 27.49
CA GLU A 245 -8.66 -15.28 26.93
C GLU A 245 -8.65 -15.34 25.40
N VAL A 246 -9.83 -15.36 24.78
CA VAL A 246 -9.98 -15.30 23.32
C VAL A 246 -9.83 -13.86 22.83
N THR A 247 -9.15 -13.69 21.70
CA THR A 247 -8.87 -12.38 21.10
C THR A 247 -9.49 -12.20 19.71
N CYS A 248 -9.53 -13.26 18.89
CA CYS A 248 -10.07 -13.20 17.53
C CYS A 248 -10.43 -14.61 16.99
N MET A 249 -11.13 -14.65 15.85
CA MET A 249 -11.55 -15.89 15.19
C MET A 249 -11.51 -15.79 13.66
N ALA A 250 -11.24 -16.91 12.98
CA ALA A 250 -11.43 -17.06 11.53
C ALA A 250 -12.07 -18.42 11.19
N ILE A 251 -12.97 -18.46 10.21
CA ILE A 251 -13.73 -19.66 9.84
C ILE A 251 -13.16 -20.25 8.54
N HIS A 252 -12.89 -21.56 8.51
CA HIS A 252 -12.51 -22.26 7.30
C HIS A 252 -13.60 -22.11 6.22
N PRO A 253 -13.25 -21.95 4.93
CA PRO A 253 -14.22 -21.73 3.85
C PRO A 253 -15.32 -22.79 3.71
N SER A 254 -15.10 -24.02 4.21
CA SER A 254 -16.13 -25.07 4.26
C SER A 254 -17.24 -24.80 5.28
N GLY A 255 -17.00 -23.98 6.31
CA GLY A 255 -17.93 -23.73 7.42
C GLY A 255 -17.90 -24.77 8.54
N HIS A 256 -17.14 -25.87 8.42
CA HIS A 256 -17.11 -26.94 9.44
C HIS A 256 -15.97 -26.82 10.45
N LEU A 257 -14.97 -25.97 10.16
CA LEU A 257 -13.76 -25.79 10.97
C LEU A 257 -13.53 -24.29 11.19
N PHE A 258 -12.96 -23.92 12.33
CA PHE A 258 -12.54 -22.54 12.58
C PHE A 258 -11.31 -22.50 13.50
N ALA A 259 -10.59 -21.38 13.45
CA ALA A 259 -9.41 -21.10 14.26
C ALA A 259 -9.71 -19.94 15.21
N VAL A 260 -9.14 -20.02 16.40
CA VAL A 260 -9.37 -19.08 17.51
C VAL A 260 -8.03 -18.64 18.05
N GLY A 261 -7.80 -17.33 18.07
CA GLY A 261 -6.61 -16.73 18.66
C GLY A 261 -6.82 -16.44 20.14
N HIS A 262 -5.75 -16.60 20.93
CA HIS A 262 -5.77 -16.36 22.36
C HIS A 262 -4.70 -15.35 22.83
N ALA A 263 -4.92 -14.79 24.03
CA ALA A 263 -4.06 -13.80 24.66
C ALA A 263 -2.67 -14.33 25.07
N ASP A 264 -2.54 -15.65 25.25
CA ASP A 264 -1.25 -16.32 25.47
C ASP A 264 -0.51 -16.61 24.16
N GLY A 265 -1.03 -16.15 23.02
CA GLY A 265 -0.49 -16.37 21.69
C GLY A 265 -0.78 -17.76 21.12
N SER A 266 -1.59 -18.60 21.77
CA SER A 266 -2.00 -19.88 21.18
C SER A 266 -3.12 -19.71 20.14
N ILE A 267 -3.18 -20.65 19.19
CA ILE A 267 -4.23 -20.80 18.19
C ILE A 267 -4.90 -22.15 18.39
N ALA A 268 -6.19 -22.16 18.67
CA ALA A 268 -7.00 -23.36 18.81
C ALA A 268 -7.87 -23.59 17.57
N PHE A 269 -7.82 -24.80 17.01
CA PHE A 269 -8.66 -25.22 15.90
C PHE A 269 -9.84 -26.03 16.42
N TRP A 270 -11.04 -25.68 15.98
CA TRP A 270 -12.29 -26.25 16.47
C TRP A 270 -13.15 -26.74 15.33
N ALA A 271 -13.79 -27.88 15.54
CA ALA A 271 -14.85 -28.34 14.67
C ALA A 271 -16.18 -27.69 15.11
N VAL A 272 -16.97 -27.19 14.16
CA VAL A 272 -18.27 -26.59 14.49
C VAL A 272 -19.20 -27.60 15.15
N GLU A 273 -19.06 -28.88 14.82
CA GLU A 273 -19.88 -29.96 15.34
C GLU A 273 -19.37 -30.60 16.65
N ASP A 274 -18.26 -30.13 17.22
CA ASP A 274 -17.68 -30.65 18.46
C ASP A 274 -17.27 -29.50 19.41
N GLU A 275 -18.08 -29.26 20.45
CA GLU A 275 -17.85 -28.18 21.42
C GLU A 275 -17.01 -28.60 22.64
N ASP A 276 -16.80 -29.91 22.82
CA ASP A 276 -16.19 -30.45 24.03
C ASP A 276 -14.66 -30.26 24.04
N GLN A 277 -14.02 -30.31 22.87
CA GLN A 277 -12.56 -30.23 22.77
C GLN A 277 -12.04 -29.74 21.41
N PRO A 278 -10.97 -28.91 21.39
CA PRO A 278 -10.34 -28.46 20.16
C PRO A 278 -9.69 -29.63 19.40
N VAL A 279 -9.71 -29.55 18.07
CA VAL A 279 -9.06 -30.51 17.16
C VAL A 279 -7.55 -30.50 17.35
N SER A 280 -6.98 -29.31 17.51
CA SER A 280 -5.57 -29.07 17.81
C SER A 280 -5.42 -27.69 18.45
N VAL A 281 -4.35 -27.50 19.22
CA VAL A 281 -3.96 -26.18 19.76
C VAL A 281 -2.47 -26.05 19.60
N ARG A 282 -2.01 -24.90 19.08
CA ARG A 282 -0.60 -24.68 18.74
C ARG A 282 -0.16 -23.25 19.06
N THR A 283 1.13 -23.01 19.14
CA THR A 283 1.75 -21.69 18.96
C THR A 283 2.29 -21.59 17.54
N LEU A 284 3.09 -20.56 17.24
CA LEU A 284 3.77 -20.50 15.95
C LEU A 284 4.80 -21.63 15.81
N ASP A 285 5.46 -21.97 16.92
CA ASP A 285 6.62 -22.87 16.96
C ASP A 285 6.30 -24.28 17.48
N ASP A 286 5.29 -24.43 18.34
CA ASP A 286 4.94 -25.69 19.00
C ASP A 286 3.51 -26.13 18.67
N ILE A 287 3.29 -27.45 18.70
CA ILE A 287 1.98 -28.07 18.46
C ILE A 287 1.48 -28.79 19.71
N ASP A 288 0.18 -29.07 19.75
CA ASP A 288 -0.51 -29.78 20.83
C ASP A 288 -0.25 -29.21 22.23
N VAL A 289 -0.11 -27.89 22.33
CA VAL A 289 0.21 -27.20 23.58
C VAL A 289 -0.89 -27.30 24.65
N HIS A 290 -2.06 -27.82 24.29
CA HIS A 290 -3.16 -28.13 25.20
C HIS A 290 -3.03 -29.50 25.90
N THR A 291 -2.06 -30.33 25.48
CA THR A 291 -1.86 -31.67 26.01
C THR A 291 -0.73 -31.70 27.05
N VAL A 292 -0.81 -32.61 28.02
CA VAL A 292 0.21 -32.77 29.07
C VAL A 292 1.26 -33.77 28.60
N ASN A 293 2.50 -33.32 28.42
CA ASN A 293 3.66 -34.20 28.27
C ASN A 293 4.41 -34.29 29.60
N ALA A 294 4.17 -35.37 30.35
CA ALA A 294 4.74 -35.54 31.68
C ALA A 294 6.28 -35.53 31.70
N VAL A 295 6.92 -36.09 30.66
CA VAL A 295 8.39 -36.17 30.56
C VAL A 295 8.99 -34.79 30.39
N GLU A 296 8.41 -34.00 29.49
CA GLU A 296 8.89 -32.65 29.21
C GLU A 296 8.59 -31.70 30.37
N LEU A 297 7.41 -31.82 30.99
CA LEU A 297 7.03 -31.06 32.18
C LEU A 297 8.01 -31.29 33.33
N GLU A 298 8.36 -32.54 33.64
CA GLU A 298 9.30 -32.88 34.72
C GLU A 298 10.71 -32.34 34.43
N SER A 299 11.17 -32.46 33.18
CA SER A 299 12.46 -31.89 32.75
C SER A 299 12.49 -30.37 32.92
N ARG A 300 11.46 -29.66 32.44
CA ARG A 300 11.43 -28.19 32.42
C ARG A 300 11.23 -27.57 33.80
N LEU A 301 10.46 -28.21 34.68
CA LEU A 301 10.32 -27.78 36.09
C LEU A 301 11.66 -27.81 36.84
N SER A 302 12.62 -28.63 36.39
CA SER A 302 13.97 -28.69 36.99
C SER A 302 14.93 -27.60 36.47
N GLU A 303 14.66 -27.01 35.30
CA GLU A 303 15.55 -26.06 34.62
C GLU A 303 15.35 -24.58 35.00
N ALA A 304 14.34 -24.25 35.82
CA ALA A 304 14.03 -22.89 36.29
C ALA A 304 14.01 -21.80 35.19
N ARG A 305 13.40 -22.10 34.03
CA ARG A 305 13.12 -21.10 32.98
C ARG A 305 11.81 -20.36 33.26
N GLY A 306 11.80 -19.05 32.98
CA GLY A 306 10.57 -18.25 33.00
C GLY A 306 9.63 -18.58 31.83
N PRO A 307 8.41 -18.01 31.81
CA PRO A 307 7.45 -18.23 30.73
C PRO A 307 7.97 -17.69 29.39
N ASP A 308 7.51 -18.30 28.30
CA ASP A 308 7.80 -17.82 26.95
C ASP A 308 6.98 -16.55 26.71
N ALA A 309 7.63 -15.39 26.80
CA ALA A 309 7.02 -14.09 26.57
C ALA A 309 6.68 -13.93 25.08
N ARG A 310 5.39 -14.00 24.76
CA ARG A 310 4.86 -13.93 23.39
C ARG A 310 3.69 -12.95 23.28
N GLU A 311 3.52 -12.42 22.08
CA GLU A 311 2.39 -11.57 21.74
C GLU A 311 1.07 -12.36 21.73
N PRO A 312 -0.07 -11.75 22.12
CA PRO A 312 -1.39 -12.27 21.78
C PRO A 312 -1.54 -12.53 20.29
N ILE A 313 -2.44 -13.43 19.90
CA ILE A 313 -2.91 -13.46 18.51
C ILE A 313 -3.86 -12.29 18.30
N PHE A 314 -3.48 -11.29 17.53
CA PHE A 314 -4.28 -10.06 17.37
C PHE A 314 -5.36 -10.19 16.31
N LYS A 315 -5.10 -10.93 15.23
CA LYS A 315 -6.04 -11.09 14.10
C LYS A 315 -5.76 -12.35 13.31
N LEU A 316 -6.83 -13.00 12.84
CA LEU A 316 -6.80 -14.17 11.97
C LEU A 316 -7.65 -13.92 10.71
N ALA A 317 -7.24 -14.50 9.58
CA ALA A 317 -8.07 -14.61 8.38
C ALA A 317 -7.81 -15.95 7.68
N TRP A 318 -8.88 -16.63 7.25
CA TRP A 318 -8.78 -17.93 6.60
C TRP A 318 -9.22 -17.83 5.14
N CYS A 319 -8.27 -17.97 4.22
CA CYS A 319 -8.43 -17.72 2.80
C CYS A 319 -8.84 -18.98 2.03
N SER A 320 -9.71 -18.82 1.05
CA SER A 320 -10.01 -19.82 0.00
C SER A 320 -9.33 -19.47 -1.31
N PHE A 321 -9.10 -20.49 -2.15
CA PHE A 321 -8.56 -20.34 -3.50
C PHE A 321 -9.36 -21.18 -4.50
N PRO A 322 -9.37 -20.80 -5.80
CA PRO A 322 -10.03 -21.56 -6.86
C PRO A 322 -9.15 -22.74 -7.35
N ASN A 323 -8.62 -23.54 -6.41
CA ASN A 323 -7.66 -24.63 -6.66
C ASN A 323 -8.29 -26.03 -6.54
N SER A 324 -9.61 -26.13 -6.42
CA SER A 324 -10.33 -27.40 -6.31
C SER A 324 -11.73 -27.30 -6.90
N SER A 325 -12.22 -28.43 -7.41
CA SER A 325 -13.60 -28.60 -7.83
C SER A 325 -14.53 -29.07 -6.70
N ASP A 326 -13.99 -29.49 -5.55
CA ASP A 326 -14.80 -29.82 -4.38
C ASP A 326 -15.44 -28.55 -3.81
N SER A 327 -16.74 -28.62 -3.54
CA SER A 327 -17.52 -27.54 -2.93
C SER A 327 -16.97 -27.06 -1.58
N ARG A 328 -16.25 -27.91 -0.84
CA ARG A 328 -15.57 -27.60 0.44
C ARG A 328 -14.31 -26.77 0.26
N GLY A 329 -13.74 -26.72 -0.95
CA GLY A 329 -12.49 -26.04 -1.28
C GLY A 329 -11.31 -27.00 -1.47
N GLY A 330 -10.17 -26.46 -1.92
CA GLY A 330 -8.89 -27.16 -1.95
C GLY A 330 -8.01 -26.70 -0.80
N ASP A 331 -6.71 -26.58 -1.06
CA ASP A 331 -5.79 -25.99 -0.10
C ASP A 331 -6.19 -24.56 0.24
N THR A 332 -5.95 -24.17 1.48
CA THR A 332 -6.33 -22.88 2.06
C THR A 332 -5.12 -22.18 2.67
N ALA A 333 -5.28 -20.93 3.08
CA ALA A 333 -4.25 -20.23 3.85
C ALA A 333 -4.81 -19.63 5.12
N LEU A 334 -4.09 -19.74 6.24
CA LEU A 334 -4.40 -19.04 7.48
C LEU A 334 -3.37 -17.93 7.69
N VAL A 335 -3.84 -16.68 7.71
CA VAL A 335 -3.03 -15.48 7.96
C VAL A 335 -3.13 -15.13 9.44
N VAL A 336 -1.98 -14.92 10.08
CA VAL A 336 -1.83 -14.74 11.53
C VAL A 336 -1.03 -13.46 11.82
N LEU A 337 -1.64 -12.54 12.55
CA LEU A 337 -0.96 -11.38 13.15
C LEU A 337 -0.82 -11.61 14.65
N GLY A 338 0.39 -11.46 15.17
CA GLY A 338 0.74 -11.71 16.57
C GLY A 338 1.24 -13.13 16.82
N GLY A 339 1.39 -13.51 18.09
CA GLY A 339 1.96 -14.80 18.47
C GLY A 339 3.49 -14.89 18.40
N LEU A 340 4.18 -13.79 18.08
CA LEU A 340 5.64 -13.74 17.98
C LEU A 340 6.28 -13.67 19.37
N GLY A 341 7.50 -14.21 19.48
CA GLY A 341 8.33 -14.09 20.67
C GLY A 341 8.89 -12.68 20.85
N SER A 342 9.18 -12.29 22.09
CA SER A 342 9.68 -10.93 22.41
C SER A 342 10.97 -10.48 21.69
N THR A 343 11.73 -11.41 21.11
CA THR A 343 12.97 -11.14 20.36
C THR A 343 12.80 -11.23 18.84
N GLU A 344 11.62 -11.63 18.37
CA GLU A 344 11.35 -11.80 16.95
C GLU A 344 10.99 -10.46 16.29
N ALA A 345 11.28 -10.36 15.00
CA ALA A 345 10.89 -9.21 14.22
C ALA A 345 9.37 -9.14 14.05
N SER A 346 8.81 -7.93 13.97
CA SER A 346 7.38 -7.75 13.68
C SER A 346 7.06 -8.14 12.23
N GLY A 347 5.90 -8.77 12.03
CA GLY A 347 5.46 -9.22 10.71
C GLY A 347 4.16 -9.99 10.76
N VAL A 348 3.84 -10.67 9.66
CA VAL A 348 2.64 -11.50 9.52
C VAL A 348 3.02 -12.90 9.06
N THR A 349 2.56 -13.91 9.80
CA THR A 349 2.78 -15.32 9.47
C THR A 349 1.63 -15.85 8.62
N VAL A 350 1.94 -16.61 7.57
CA VAL A 350 0.95 -17.27 6.73
C VAL A 350 1.23 -18.76 6.68
N TYR A 351 0.22 -19.56 7.01
CA TYR A 351 0.25 -21.02 6.89
C TYR A 351 -0.50 -21.46 5.65
N TRP A 352 0.14 -22.26 4.79
CA TRP A 352 -0.53 -23.00 3.73
C TRP A 352 -1.05 -24.31 4.29
N LEU A 353 -2.36 -24.53 4.21
CA LEU A 353 -3.09 -25.60 4.87
C LEU A 353 -3.70 -26.57 3.84
N PRO A 354 -3.52 -27.89 3.99
CA PRO A 354 -4.09 -28.87 3.07
C PRO A 354 -5.62 -28.84 3.01
N ALA A 355 -6.17 -29.28 1.88
CA ALA A 355 -7.62 -29.41 1.69
C ALA A 355 -8.31 -30.29 2.76
N PHE A 356 -9.45 -29.81 3.28
CA PHE A 356 -10.31 -30.60 4.17
C PHE A 356 -11.17 -31.60 3.39
N ASN A 357 -10.65 -32.82 3.22
CA ASN A 357 -11.28 -33.91 2.48
C ASN A 357 -11.40 -35.19 3.31
N PRO A 358 -12.36 -35.27 4.27
CA PRO A 358 -12.55 -36.47 5.07
C PRO A 358 -13.01 -37.67 4.23
N PRO A 359 -12.58 -38.89 4.59
CA PRO A 359 -13.05 -40.13 3.96
C PRO A 359 -14.51 -40.40 4.30
N GLU A 360 -15.17 -41.24 3.50
CA GLU A 360 -16.57 -41.64 3.74
C GLU A 360 -16.70 -42.37 5.10
N PRO A 361 -17.59 -41.91 6.00
CA PRO A 361 -17.73 -42.51 7.32
C PRO A 361 -18.40 -43.90 7.23
N PRO A 362 -17.97 -44.89 8.04
CA PRO A 362 -18.61 -46.20 8.13
C PRO A 362 -20.04 -46.10 8.71
N VAL A 363 -20.93 -47.03 8.33
CA VAL A 363 -22.41 -47.01 8.52
C VAL A 363 -22.88 -47.12 10.00
N THR A 364 -22.01 -46.92 10.99
CA THR A 364 -22.36 -47.08 12.42
C THR A 364 -22.97 -45.80 13.00
N ALA A 365 -24.18 -45.90 13.56
CA ALA A 365 -24.89 -44.85 14.28
C ALA A 365 -24.23 -44.48 15.60
N SER A 366 -23.47 -43.39 15.60
CA SER A 366 -23.06 -42.66 16.81
C SER A 366 -23.43 -41.18 16.69
N THR A 367 -23.86 -40.58 17.78
CA THR A 367 -24.24 -39.15 17.89
C THR A 367 -23.04 -38.19 18.00
N SER A 368 -21.81 -38.72 18.06
CA SER A 368 -20.54 -37.99 18.15
C SER A 368 -19.83 -37.91 16.79
N MET A 369 -19.00 -36.89 16.59
CA MET A 369 -18.16 -36.76 15.39
C MET A 369 -17.31 -38.02 15.17
N HIS A 370 -17.33 -38.55 13.94
CA HIS A 370 -16.57 -39.77 13.63
C HIS A 370 -15.05 -39.51 13.72
N PRO A 371 -14.25 -40.40 14.32
CA PRO A 371 -12.80 -40.20 14.48
C PRO A 371 -12.04 -39.91 13.18
N SER A 372 -12.46 -40.48 12.05
CA SER A 372 -11.83 -40.20 10.74
C SER A 372 -12.07 -38.77 10.25
N ILE A 373 -13.23 -38.18 10.58
CA ILE A 373 -13.55 -36.79 10.22
C ILE A 373 -12.70 -35.86 11.09
N ARG A 374 -12.62 -36.14 12.40
CA ARG A 374 -11.78 -35.37 13.32
C ARG A 374 -10.29 -35.47 12.95
N ALA A 375 -9.82 -36.64 12.52
CA ALA A 375 -8.46 -36.80 12.00
C ALA A 375 -8.23 -35.97 10.73
N ALA A 376 -9.14 -36.02 9.76
CA ALA A 376 -9.03 -35.21 8.54
C ALA A 376 -9.06 -33.69 8.83
N MET A 377 -9.87 -33.25 9.80
CA MET A 377 -9.87 -31.86 10.28
C MET A 377 -8.49 -31.48 10.86
N ARG A 378 -7.91 -32.36 11.68
CA ARG A 378 -6.58 -32.16 12.26
C ARG A 378 -5.52 -32.08 11.17
N ASP A 379 -5.53 -32.99 10.21
CA ASP A 379 -4.59 -33.01 9.09
C ASP A 379 -4.70 -31.72 8.25
N SER A 380 -5.93 -31.23 7.99
CA SER A 380 -6.15 -29.95 7.29
C SER A 380 -5.73 -28.71 8.09
N SER A 381 -5.52 -28.83 9.41
CA SER A 381 -5.01 -27.75 10.26
C SER A 381 -3.48 -27.73 10.39
N MET A 382 -2.80 -28.74 9.84
CA MET A 382 -1.33 -28.85 9.88
C MET A 382 -0.73 -28.16 8.64
N PRO A 383 0.07 -27.10 8.80
CA PRO A 383 0.68 -26.40 7.68
C PRO A 383 1.64 -27.29 6.89
N SER A 384 1.49 -27.31 5.57
CA SER A 384 2.44 -27.94 4.65
C SER A 384 3.56 -26.98 4.26
N LYS A 385 3.27 -25.67 4.20
CA LYS A 385 4.24 -24.60 3.96
C LYS A 385 3.91 -23.42 4.88
N SER A 386 4.91 -22.57 5.14
CA SER A 386 4.72 -21.32 5.88
C SER A 386 5.58 -20.21 5.30
N TYR A 387 5.12 -18.98 5.42
CA TYR A 387 5.84 -17.79 4.97
C TYR A 387 5.67 -16.67 6.01
N PHE A 388 6.70 -15.85 6.18
CA PHE A 388 6.70 -14.72 7.11
C PHE A 388 6.92 -13.41 6.37
N TYR A 389 5.90 -12.55 6.33
CA TYR A 389 6.02 -11.20 5.78
C TYR A 389 6.71 -10.28 6.79
N TYR A 390 8.01 -10.09 6.62
CA TYR A 390 8.79 -9.12 7.39
C TYR A 390 8.59 -7.69 6.84
N VAL A 391 8.42 -6.72 7.73
CA VAL A 391 8.47 -5.29 7.42
C VAL A 391 9.17 -4.52 8.54
N ASP A 392 9.82 -3.41 8.18
CA ASP A 392 10.44 -2.53 9.17
C ASP A 392 9.39 -1.74 9.95
N GLY A 393 9.35 -1.95 11.27
CA GLY A 393 8.41 -1.31 12.19
C GLY A 393 7.27 -2.23 12.61
N THR A 394 6.59 -1.88 13.70
CA THR A 394 5.53 -2.73 14.26
C THR A 394 4.31 -2.79 13.35
N VAL A 395 3.90 -3.99 12.93
CA VAL A 395 2.66 -4.22 12.19
C VAL A 395 1.47 -4.07 13.13
N GLN A 396 0.54 -3.20 12.77
CA GLN A 396 -0.65 -2.87 13.57
C GLN A 396 -1.91 -3.57 13.06
N ASP A 397 -2.03 -3.77 11.73
CA ASP A 397 -3.16 -4.47 11.12
C ASP A 397 -2.80 -4.98 9.71
N PHE A 398 -3.59 -5.92 9.19
CA PHE A 398 -3.55 -6.32 7.78
C PHE A 398 -4.93 -6.28 7.12
N LEU A 399 -4.96 -6.04 5.81
CA LEU A 399 -6.16 -6.16 4.98
C LEU A 399 -5.86 -7.04 3.76
N LEU A 400 -6.67 -8.08 3.56
CA LEU A 400 -6.63 -8.88 2.35
C LEU A 400 -7.45 -8.21 1.24
N VAL A 401 -6.98 -8.32 0.01
CA VAL A 401 -7.62 -7.76 -1.18
C VAL A 401 -8.00 -8.92 -2.12
N PRO A 402 -9.26 -9.37 -2.06
CA PRO A 402 -9.83 -10.37 -2.98
C PRO A 402 -9.76 -9.92 -4.44
N ARG A 403 -9.65 -10.90 -5.34
CA ARG A 403 -9.65 -10.63 -6.78
C ARG A 403 -10.94 -9.96 -7.27
N ASN A 404 -12.10 -10.48 -6.83
CA ASN A 404 -13.42 -10.05 -7.30
C ASN A 404 -14.63 -10.54 -6.45
N ASP A 405 -14.41 -11.23 -5.34
CA ASP A 405 -15.48 -11.84 -4.56
C ASP A 405 -15.40 -11.42 -3.08
N PRO A 406 -16.46 -10.82 -2.51
CA PRO A 406 -16.48 -10.32 -1.14
C PRO A 406 -16.81 -11.38 -0.06
N HIS A 407 -17.11 -12.63 -0.42
CA HIS A 407 -17.46 -13.67 0.56
C HIS A 407 -16.27 -14.09 1.44
N PHE A 408 -16.55 -14.97 2.41
CA PHE A 408 -15.57 -15.46 3.39
C PHE A 408 -14.87 -14.31 4.13
N SER A 409 -15.64 -13.30 4.56
CA SER A 409 -15.13 -12.10 5.23
C SER A 409 -14.06 -11.34 4.42
N GLY A 410 -14.18 -11.34 3.09
CA GLY A 410 -13.19 -10.72 2.21
C GLY A 410 -11.89 -11.51 2.09
N ALA A 411 -11.95 -12.84 2.27
CA ALA A 411 -10.80 -13.74 2.14
C ALA A 411 -10.96 -14.76 0.99
N ASN A 412 -11.86 -14.52 0.03
CA ASN A 412 -11.97 -15.36 -1.16
C ASN A 412 -10.95 -14.96 -2.24
N ASP A 413 -10.03 -15.86 -2.61
CA ASP A 413 -8.99 -15.64 -3.62
C ASP A 413 -8.28 -14.28 -3.49
N PRO A 414 -7.71 -13.95 -2.31
CA PRO A 414 -6.92 -12.73 -2.14
C PRO A 414 -5.67 -12.76 -3.01
N ILE A 415 -5.41 -11.63 -3.68
CA ILE A 415 -4.25 -11.44 -4.57
C ILE A 415 -3.23 -10.46 -4.01
N THR A 416 -3.58 -9.77 -2.93
CA THR A 416 -2.73 -8.78 -2.27
C THR A 416 -3.00 -8.78 -0.77
N ILE A 417 -1.94 -8.59 0.01
CA ILE A 417 -2.01 -8.27 1.43
C ILE A 417 -1.51 -6.83 1.64
N LEU A 418 -2.30 -6.01 2.32
CA LEU A 418 -1.92 -4.68 2.78
C LEU A 418 -1.53 -4.75 4.25
N LEU A 419 -0.37 -4.20 4.62
CA LEU A 419 0.11 -4.15 5.99
C LEU A 419 0.11 -2.71 6.47
N THR A 420 -0.63 -2.43 7.54
CA THR A 420 -0.55 -1.14 8.25
C THR A 420 0.49 -1.26 9.34
N ARG A 421 1.50 -0.40 9.33
CA ARG A 421 2.61 -0.45 10.30
C ARG A 421 3.02 0.92 10.79
N GLU A 422 3.79 0.92 11.87
CA GLU A 422 4.47 2.12 12.34
C GLU A 422 5.62 2.51 11.40
N GLY A 423 5.59 3.75 10.91
CA GLY A 423 6.66 4.39 10.15
C GLY A 423 7.42 5.40 11.01
N ALA A 424 8.30 6.20 10.39
CA ALA A 424 9.14 7.13 11.14
C ALA A 424 8.34 8.15 11.97
N GLY A 425 8.85 8.49 13.16
CA GLY A 425 8.26 9.49 14.06
C GLY A 425 6.83 9.17 14.52
N GLY A 426 6.50 7.88 14.68
CA GLY A 426 5.17 7.42 15.12
C GLY A 426 4.07 7.53 14.05
N SER A 427 4.46 7.77 12.79
CA SER A 427 3.52 7.74 11.66
C SER A 427 2.92 6.33 11.48
N ARG A 428 1.76 6.26 10.84
CA ARG A 428 1.10 5.00 10.45
C ARG A 428 0.95 4.97 8.94
N VAL A 429 1.65 4.03 8.32
CA VAL A 429 1.80 3.90 6.87
C VAL A 429 1.35 2.52 6.41
N VAL A 430 1.19 2.35 5.09
CA VAL A 430 0.70 1.11 4.49
C VAL A 430 1.71 0.62 3.47
N ASP A 431 2.02 -0.67 3.50
CA ASP A 431 2.73 -1.39 2.45
C ASP A 431 1.82 -2.45 1.82
N ALA A 432 2.13 -2.84 0.58
CA ALA A 432 1.36 -3.82 -0.17
C ALA A 432 2.28 -4.90 -0.73
N PHE A 433 1.86 -6.15 -0.65
CA PHE A 433 2.62 -7.29 -1.16
C PHE A 433 1.73 -8.25 -1.93
N GLN A 434 2.32 -8.94 -2.89
CA GLN A 434 1.69 -10.05 -3.60
C GLN A 434 1.22 -11.12 -2.61
N PHE A 435 0.03 -11.66 -2.85
CA PHE A 435 -0.54 -12.75 -2.07
C PHE A 435 -1.23 -13.76 -3.02
N PRO A 436 -1.26 -15.07 -2.69
CA PRO A 436 -0.42 -15.73 -1.69
C PRO A 436 1.08 -15.59 -2.06
N PRO A 437 2.00 -15.80 -1.10
CA PRO A 437 3.42 -15.90 -1.36
C PRO A 437 3.74 -16.83 -2.55
N PRO A 438 4.65 -16.45 -3.47
CA PRO A 438 5.03 -17.27 -4.62
C PRO A 438 5.44 -18.70 -4.25
N VAL A 439 6.14 -18.88 -3.12
CA VAL A 439 6.58 -20.18 -2.58
C VAL A 439 5.43 -21.19 -2.35
N PHE A 440 4.19 -20.71 -2.24
CA PHE A 440 3.02 -21.60 -2.08
C PHE A 440 2.50 -22.17 -3.40
N ARG A 441 2.88 -21.60 -4.55
CA ARG A 441 2.52 -22.15 -5.86
C ARG A 441 3.41 -23.36 -6.16
N ASP A 442 2.81 -24.48 -6.53
CA ASP A 442 3.57 -25.62 -7.06
C ASP A 442 3.98 -25.32 -8.51
N SER A 443 5.20 -25.70 -8.89
CA SER A 443 5.82 -25.43 -10.20
C SER A 443 5.22 -26.27 -11.34
N GLU A 444 3.89 -26.24 -11.52
CA GLU A 444 3.14 -27.11 -12.46
C GLU A 444 2.42 -26.35 -13.60
N GLU A 445 2.90 -25.17 -14.02
CA GLU A 445 2.40 -24.49 -15.22
C GLU A 445 3.43 -24.45 -16.37
N GLU A 446 4.05 -25.59 -16.73
CA GLU A 446 4.72 -25.77 -18.03
C GLU A 446 4.48 -27.17 -18.66
N THR A 447 3.35 -27.83 -18.38
CA THR A 447 2.96 -29.07 -19.09
C THR A 447 1.59 -28.95 -19.76
N GLY A 448 1.50 -28.05 -20.75
CA GLY A 448 0.29 -27.84 -21.53
C GLY A 448 0.56 -27.48 -22.99
N ASP A 449 1.16 -28.41 -23.74
CA ASP A 449 0.99 -28.68 -25.19
C ASP A 449 2.30 -29.20 -25.82
N GLN A 450 2.64 -30.46 -25.54
CA GLN A 450 3.48 -31.25 -26.43
C GLN A 450 2.94 -32.68 -26.54
N SER A 451 1.77 -32.83 -27.14
CA SER A 451 1.40 -34.07 -27.82
C SER A 451 1.32 -33.80 -29.31
N ASN A 452 2.47 -33.92 -29.97
CA ASN A 452 2.71 -34.26 -31.37
C ASN A 452 3.92 -33.45 -31.86
N LEU A 453 5.08 -34.10 -31.94
CA LEU A 453 5.94 -34.15 -33.13
C LEU A 453 7.23 -34.91 -32.78
N ASP A 454 7.37 -36.03 -33.47
CA ASP A 454 8.55 -36.74 -33.95
C ASP A 454 9.92 -36.62 -33.25
N LYS A 455 10.47 -37.82 -33.07
CA LYS A 455 11.88 -38.18 -32.85
C LYS A 455 12.86 -37.35 -33.68
N ASP A 456 13.78 -36.69 -32.99
CA ASP A 456 15.25 -36.63 -33.21
C ASP A 456 15.79 -35.27 -32.74
N ASN A 457 16.64 -35.26 -31.71
CA ASN A 457 17.98 -34.67 -31.71
C ASN A 457 18.54 -34.43 -30.30
N THR A 458 19.83 -34.73 -30.16
CA THR A 458 20.66 -34.60 -28.98
C THR A 458 21.00 -33.13 -28.61
N ASN A 459 20.00 -32.31 -28.27
CA ASN A 459 20.20 -30.92 -27.81
C ASN A 459 19.48 -30.56 -26.48
N ASP A 460 18.82 -31.52 -25.81
CA ASP A 460 17.98 -31.22 -24.64
C ASP A 460 18.73 -30.87 -23.34
N THR A 461 20.02 -31.19 -23.20
CA THR A 461 20.71 -30.96 -21.92
C THR A 461 21.00 -29.49 -21.62
N LEU A 462 21.10 -28.64 -22.64
CA LEU A 462 21.31 -27.19 -22.48
C LEU A 462 20.01 -26.42 -22.26
N ALA A 463 18.91 -26.89 -22.86
CA ALA A 463 17.57 -26.35 -22.63
C ALA A 463 17.08 -26.73 -21.22
N ASP A 464 17.30 -27.98 -20.80
CA ASP A 464 17.03 -28.44 -19.43
C ASP A 464 17.89 -27.73 -18.39
N LEU A 465 19.18 -27.46 -18.68
CA LEU A 465 20.01 -26.69 -17.76
C LEU A 465 19.57 -25.22 -17.70
N ALA A 466 19.11 -24.65 -18.82
CA ALA A 466 18.61 -23.27 -18.88
C ALA A 466 17.28 -23.11 -18.13
N SER A 467 16.34 -24.06 -18.28
CA SER A 467 15.09 -24.10 -17.53
C SER A 467 15.35 -24.36 -16.04
N THR A 468 16.29 -25.26 -15.70
CA THR A 468 16.72 -25.49 -14.32
C THR A 468 17.39 -24.25 -13.71
N LEU A 469 18.23 -23.53 -14.46
CA LEU A 469 18.85 -22.28 -14.02
C LEU A 469 17.85 -21.10 -13.97
N GLN A 470 16.76 -21.14 -14.73
CA GLN A 470 15.64 -20.21 -14.61
C GLN A 470 14.77 -20.52 -13.39
N ALA A 471 14.54 -21.80 -13.09
CA ALA A 471 13.87 -22.25 -11.87
C ALA A 471 14.69 -21.89 -10.62
N MET A 472 16.03 -21.94 -10.69
CA MET A 472 16.93 -21.46 -9.62
C MET A 472 16.99 -19.92 -9.49
N LYS A 473 16.31 -19.17 -10.37
CA LYS A 473 16.24 -17.69 -10.35
C LYS A 473 14.85 -17.15 -9.98
N VAL A 474 13.89 -18.01 -9.66
CA VAL A 474 12.60 -17.55 -9.14
C VAL A 474 12.86 -17.01 -7.74
N ASP A 475 12.67 -15.70 -7.59
CA ASP A 475 12.62 -15.07 -6.28
C ASP A 475 11.33 -15.55 -5.59
N ASP A 476 11.48 -16.41 -4.60
CA ASP A 476 10.36 -17.00 -3.85
C ASP A 476 9.70 -15.97 -2.91
N ASP A 477 10.31 -14.80 -2.75
CA ASP A 477 9.75 -13.70 -1.96
C ASP A 477 8.59 -12.99 -2.70
N PRO A 478 7.52 -12.63 -1.98
CA PRO A 478 6.38 -11.94 -2.53
C PRO A 478 6.78 -10.54 -2.97
N GLN A 479 6.43 -10.23 -4.21
CA GLN A 479 6.70 -8.92 -4.78
C GLN A 479 5.98 -7.81 -4.00
N GLN A 480 6.72 -6.75 -3.64
CA GLN A 480 6.10 -5.52 -3.13
C GLN A 480 5.33 -4.81 -4.25
N LEU A 481 4.07 -4.48 -3.98
CA LEU A 481 3.18 -3.80 -4.92
C LEU A 481 3.23 -2.29 -4.71
N GLN A 482 3.15 -1.57 -5.82
CA GLN A 482 3.09 -0.12 -5.84
C GLN A 482 1.69 0.36 -5.45
N LEU A 483 1.66 1.17 -4.40
CA LEU A 483 0.48 1.85 -3.92
C LEU A 483 0.29 3.18 -4.68
N PRO A 484 -0.95 3.73 -4.72
CA PRO A 484 -1.17 5.11 -5.13
C PRO A 484 -0.23 6.09 -4.42
N GLY A 485 0.21 7.16 -5.10
CA GLY A 485 1.29 8.02 -4.62
C GLY A 485 1.09 8.62 -3.23
N TYR A 486 -0.14 8.80 -2.77
CA TYR A 486 -0.46 9.27 -1.42
C TYR A 486 -0.04 8.29 -0.31
N LEU A 487 -0.10 6.98 -0.60
CA LEU A 487 0.31 5.92 0.31
C LEU A 487 1.80 5.55 0.09
N SER A 488 2.24 5.42 -1.17
CA SER A 488 3.62 5.00 -1.49
C SER A 488 4.66 6.03 -1.00
N ASN A 489 4.44 7.32 -1.22
CA ASN A 489 5.34 8.37 -0.71
C ASN A 489 5.36 8.43 0.83
N ALA A 490 4.25 8.05 1.48
CA ALA A 490 4.18 7.98 2.94
C ALA A 490 5.02 6.81 3.48
N SER A 491 4.88 5.62 2.89
CA SER A 491 5.59 4.42 3.35
C SER A 491 7.09 4.45 3.08
N LYS A 492 7.51 5.05 1.96
CA LYS A 492 8.93 5.28 1.59
C LYS A 492 9.57 6.47 2.33
N GLY A 493 8.75 7.31 2.96
CA GLY A 493 9.20 8.44 3.77
C GLY A 493 9.77 9.59 2.95
N MET A 494 8.94 10.23 2.13
CA MET A 494 9.36 11.36 1.28
C MET A 494 9.94 12.54 2.09
N ILE A 495 11.14 12.98 1.73
CA ILE A 495 11.87 14.05 2.43
C ILE A 495 11.69 15.41 1.73
N GLY A 496 11.55 15.39 0.40
CA GLY A 496 11.37 16.57 -0.44
C GLY A 496 11.52 16.22 -1.92
N GLY A 497 11.59 17.24 -2.77
CA GLY A 497 11.77 17.05 -4.20
C GLY A 497 11.87 18.36 -4.98
N ASP A 498 12.17 18.22 -6.27
CA ASP A 498 12.47 19.31 -7.18
C ASP A 498 11.67 19.21 -8.48
N LEU A 499 11.21 20.36 -8.98
CA LEU A 499 10.36 20.49 -10.16
C LEU A 499 11.19 20.86 -11.39
N TYR A 500 11.07 20.07 -12.44
CA TYR A 500 11.80 20.25 -13.70
C TYR A 500 10.83 20.44 -14.85
N ARG A 501 11.05 21.49 -15.64
CA ARG A 501 10.39 21.67 -16.95
C ARG A 501 11.13 20.83 -17.99
N LEU A 502 10.38 20.05 -18.76
CA LEU A 502 10.93 19.23 -19.83
C LEU A 502 10.57 19.82 -21.19
N ASP A 503 11.48 19.65 -22.16
CA ASP A 503 11.13 19.84 -23.56
C ASP A 503 10.34 18.63 -24.08
N ARG A 504 9.81 18.73 -25.30
CA ARG A 504 8.98 17.67 -25.88
C ARG A 504 9.76 16.37 -26.04
N ASP A 505 11.03 16.43 -26.43
CA ASP A 505 11.83 15.24 -26.74
C ASP A 505 12.22 14.51 -25.44
N ALA A 506 12.62 15.25 -24.41
CA ALA A 506 12.89 14.71 -23.08
C ALA A 506 11.63 14.11 -22.44
N TYR A 507 10.49 14.81 -22.52
CA TYR A 507 9.22 14.30 -22.01
C TYR A 507 8.80 13.00 -22.71
N GLN A 508 9.03 12.92 -24.02
CA GLN A 508 8.76 11.71 -24.78
C GLN A 508 9.62 10.53 -24.29
N LYS A 509 10.93 10.71 -24.07
CA LYS A 509 11.82 9.64 -23.55
C LYS A 509 11.37 9.06 -22.20
N VAL A 510 10.90 9.91 -21.29
CA VAL A 510 10.43 9.47 -19.96
C VAL A 510 9.06 8.77 -20.04
N THR A 511 8.19 9.16 -20.98
CA THR A 511 6.81 8.64 -21.09
C THR A 511 6.61 7.50 -22.08
N GLU A 512 7.48 7.32 -23.08
CA GLU A 512 7.34 6.40 -24.24
C GLU A 512 7.11 4.93 -23.91
N ASP A 513 7.33 4.51 -22.66
CA ASP A 513 7.34 3.11 -22.26
C ASP A 513 6.70 2.87 -20.89
N ASP A 514 5.96 3.86 -20.36
CA ASP A 514 5.27 3.73 -19.06
C ASP A 514 3.98 2.89 -19.17
N GLY A 515 3.60 2.49 -20.38
CA GLY A 515 2.39 1.72 -20.70
C GLY A 515 2.37 0.26 -20.26
N ILE A 516 3.22 -0.18 -19.32
CA ILE A 516 3.05 -1.51 -18.73
C ILE A 516 1.73 -1.52 -17.95
N LYS A 517 0.83 -2.44 -18.29
CA LYS A 517 -0.19 -2.93 -17.36
C LYS A 517 0.56 -3.60 -16.21
N SER A 518 1.04 -2.80 -15.26
CA SER A 518 1.99 -3.26 -14.25
C SER A 518 1.28 -4.24 -13.33
N GLU A 519 1.65 -5.51 -13.45
CA GLU A 519 1.28 -6.57 -12.49
C GLU A 519 1.69 -6.20 -11.05
N LYS A 520 2.53 -5.16 -10.89
CA LYS A 520 2.97 -4.61 -9.62
C LYS A 520 2.02 -3.56 -9.02
N MET A 521 0.83 -3.29 -9.56
CA MET A 521 -0.08 -2.27 -9.00
C MET A 521 -1.28 -2.88 -8.29
N LEU A 522 -1.76 -2.18 -7.25
CA LEU A 522 -3.00 -2.52 -6.58
C LEU A 522 -4.18 -2.49 -7.59
N PRO A 523 -5.10 -3.49 -7.58
CA PRO A 523 -6.14 -3.66 -8.60
C PRO A 523 -7.32 -2.70 -8.43
N LEU A 524 -7.06 -1.39 -8.47
CA LEU A 524 -8.07 -0.34 -8.35
C LEU A 524 -8.84 -0.17 -9.67
N LYS A 525 -10.11 -0.54 -9.68
CA LYS A 525 -10.96 -0.59 -10.88
C LYS A 525 -12.22 0.27 -10.77
N ALA A 526 -12.44 0.90 -9.61
CA ALA A 526 -13.69 1.57 -9.29
C ALA A 526 -13.79 2.95 -9.95
N GLY A 527 -14.99 3.24 -10.47
CA GLY A 527 -15.42 4.55 -10.94
C GLY A 527 -14.70 5.10 -12.17
N PHE A 528 -15.11 6.32 -12.54
CA PHE A 528 -14.50 7.14 -13.58
C PHE A 528 -14.46 8.61 -13.18
N ALA A 529 -13.49 9.36 -13.69
CA ALA A 529 -13.30 10.77 -13.41
C ALA A 529 -13.15 11.60 -14.69
N TRP A 530 -13.64 12.84 -14.66
CA TRP A 530 -13.57 13.79 -15.78
C TRP A 530 -13.31 15.23 -15.30
N CYS A 531 -12.62 16.01 -16.12
CA CYS A 531 -12.48 17.45 -15.95
C CYS A 531 -13.74 18.20 -16.45
N ASP A 532 -13.96 19.41 -15.93
CA ASP A 532 -14.96 20.33 -16.46
C ASP A 532 -14.53 20.85 -17.86
N GLN A 533 -15.49 20.96 -18.77
CA GLN A 533 -15.27 21.26 -20.18
C GLN A 533 -14.77 22.71 -20.42
N LYS A 534 -15.01 23.63 -19.47
CA LYS A 534 -14.69 25.06 -19.63
C LYS A 534 -13.20 25.41 -19.51
N GLU A 535 -12.37 24.54 -18.91
CA GLU A 535 -10.99 24.88 -18.49
C GLU A 535 -9.88 24.28 -19.39
N SER A 536 -10.22 23.60 -20.48
CA SER A 536 -9.29 22.71 -21.21
C SER A 536 -8.52 23.34 -22.38
N GLY A 537 -8.96 24.49 -22.91
CA GLY A 537 -8.52 24.97 -24.24
C GLY A 537 -7.03 25.31 -24.37
N MET A 538 -6.46 26.03 -23.39
CA MET A 538 -5.06 26.48 -23.42
C MET A 538 -4.11 25.57 -22.63
N THR A 539 -4.65 24.76 -21.72
CA THR A 539 -3.88 23.90 -20.82
C THR A 539 -3.03 22.86 -21.57
N LYS A 540 -3.48 22.41 -22.75
CA LYS A 540 -2.70 21.51 -23.62
C LYS A 540 -1.37 22.08 -24.09
N TYR A 541 -1.22 23.41 -24.12
CA TYR A 541 0.00 24.10 -24.53
C TYR A 541 0.92 24.45 -23.37
N GLN A 542 0.56 24.10 -22.13
CA GLN A 542 1.44 24.34 -20.99
C GLN A 542 2.67 23.42 -21.05
N PRO A 543 3.81 23.85 -20.48
CA PRO A 543 4.98 23.01 -20.41
C PRO A 543 4.70 21.71 -19.66
N THR A 544 5.34 20.63 -20.11
CA THR A 544 5.37 19.35 -19.40
C THR A 544 6.39 19.43 -18.27
N ARG A 545 6.09 18.74 -17.17
CA ARG A 545 6.88 18.84 -15.94
C ARG A 545 7.06 17.50 -15.27
N LEU A 546 8.26 17.33 -14.74
CA LEU A 546 8.66 16.20 -13.95
C LEU A 546 8.97 16.66 -12.53
N LEU A 547 8.40 15.97 -11.55
CA LEU A 547 8.72 16.14 -10.14
C LEU A 547 9.64 14.98 -9.72
N VAL A 548 10.86 15.30 -9.31
CA VAL A 548 11.84 14.34 -8.80
C VAL A 548 11.83 14.39 -7.28
N THR A 549 11.52 13.29 -6.62
CA THR A 549 11.35 13.19 -5.16
C THR A 549 12.41 12.28 -4.56
N ARG A 550 12.84 12.61 -3.33
CA ARG A 550 13.81 11.85 -2.56
C ARG A 550 13.21 11.33 -1.26
N HIS A 551 13.60 10.12 -0.87
CA HIS A 551 12.96 9.35 0.19
C HIS A 551 13.94 8.88 1.25
N ALA A 552 13.43 8.59 2.46
CA ALA A 552 14.23 8.11 3.59
C ALA A 552 14.80 6.70 3.37
N ASN A 553 14.13 5.88 2.55
CA ASN A 553 14.59 4.55 2.14
C ASN A 553 15.63 4.57 1.00
N LEU A 554 16.31 5.70 0.77
CA LEU A 554 17.32 5.87 -0.28
C LEU A 554 16.80 5.73 -1.73
N SER A 555 15.49 5.79 -1.94
CA SER A 555 14.92 5.82 -3.29
C SER A 555 14.77 7.26 -3.83
N VAL A 556 14.90 7.38 -5.14
CA VAL A 556 14.56 8.58 -5.93
C VAL A 556 13.46 8.21 -6.90
N GLN A 557 12.35 8.96 -6.87
CA GLN A 557 11.16 8.68 -7.67
C GLN A 557 10.76 9.86 -8.54
N MET A 558 10.30 9.57 -9.75
CA MET A 558 9.92 10.57 -10.74
C MET A 558 8.42 10.53 -11.02
N TRP A 559 7.80 11.71 -11.03
CA TRP A 559 6.35 11.88 -11.18
C TRP A 559 6.04 12.86 -12.30
N ASP A 560 5.16 12.48 -13.22
CA ASP A 560 4.60 13.41 -14.19
C ASP A 560 3.50 14.24 -13.50
N VAL A 561 3.75 15.55 -13.41
CA VAL A 561 2.83 16.56 -12.85
C VAL A 561 2.32 17.50 -13.94
N SER A 562 2.38 17.06 -15.19
CA SER A 562 1.93 17.82 -16.34
C SER A 562 0.40 18.00 -16.31
N PRO A 563 -0.09 19.22 -16.55
CA PRO A 563 -1.53 19.51 -16.52
C PRO A 563 -2.31 18.77 -17.62
N GLN A 564 -1.63 18.28 -18.65
CA GLN A 564 -2.17 17.46 -19.73
C GLN A 564 -2.85 16.17 -19.23
N LEU A 565 -2.38 15.61 -18.10
CA LEU A 565 -2.96 14.42 -17.48
C LEU A 565 -4.42 14.63 -17.02
N LEU A 566 -4.83 15.89 -16.84
CA LEU A 566 -6.13 16.28 -16.31
C LEU A 566 -7.15 16.66 -17.40
N LEU A 567 -6.82 16.59 -18.69
CA LEU A 567 -7.65 17.18 -19.76
C LEU A 567 -8.82 16.33 -20.24
N SER A 568 -8.99 15.11 -19.72
CA SER A 568 -10.07 14.22 -20.13
C SER A 568 -11.45 14.78 -19.77
N VAL A 569 -12.31 14.94 -20.78
CA VAL A 569 -13.70 15.41 -20.67
C VAL A 569 -14.66 14.31 -21.14
N ARG A 570 -15.90 14.32 -20.61
CA ARG A 570 -16.92 13.31 -20.95
C ARG A 570 -17.13 13.18 -22.47
N PRO A 571 -17.25 11.94 -23.00
CA PRO A 571 -17.35 10.66 -22.28
C PRO A 571 -16.01 10.01 -21.92
N THR A 572 -14.87 10.52 -22.39
CA THR A 572 -13.55 9.91 -22.19
C THR A 572 -13.01 10.21 -20.79
N PRO A 573 -12.81 9.20 -19.92
CA PRO A 573 -12.34 9.43 -18.55
C PRO A 573 -10.84 9.75 -18.51
N ILE A 574 -10.40 10.29 -17.38
CA ILE A 574 -8.97 10.44 -17.05
C ILE A 574 -8.30 9.06 -17.11
N GLN A 575 -7.14 8.99 -17.75
CA GLN A 575 -6.40 7.74 -18.00
C GLN A 575 -5.21 7.55 -17.05
N TYR A 576 -4.72 8.62 -16.43
CA TYR A 576 -3.53 8.60 -15.56
C TYR A 576 -3.84 9.23 -14.21
N HIS A 577 -3.20 8.73 -13.14
CA HIS A 577 -3.25 9.38 -11.83
C HIS A 577 -2.56 10.75 -11.91
N PHE A 578 -2.88 11.65 -10.98
CA PHE A 578 -2.16 12.92 -10.86
C PHE A 578 -1.76 13.14 -9.40
N PRO A 579 -0.45 13.26 -9.08
CA PRO A 579 0.70 13.02 -9.95
C PRO A 579 0.74 11.59 -10.51
N HIS A 580 1.26 11.42 -11.73
CA HIS A 580 1.42 10.09 -12.34
C HIS A 580 2.81 9.53 -12.02
N PRO A 581 2.92 8.40 -11.31
CA PRO A 581 4.23 7.77 -11.05
C PRO A 581 4.81 7.19 -12.34
N LEU A 582 6.07 7.50 -12.65
CA LEU A 582 6.83 6.91 -13.75
C LEU A 582 7.71 5.77 -13.20
N LEU A 583 7.12 4.60 -13.01
CA LEU A 583 7.71 3.52 -12.19
C LEU A 583 9.03 2.98 -12.75
N LYS A 584 9.22 3.02 -14.07
CA LYS A 584 10.48 2.60 -14.70
C LYS A 584 11.65 3.56 -14.44
N LEU A 585 11.37 4.74 -13.89
CA LEU A 585 12.38 5.76 -13.59
C LEU A 585 12.75 5.80 -12.10
N GLU A 586 12.24 4.87 -11.31
CA GLU A 586 12.66 4.72 -9.91
C GLU A 586 14.13 4.27 -9.84
N ILE A 587 14.90 4.99 -9.03
CA ILE A 587 16.29 4.67 -8.71
C ILE A 587 16.32 4.26 -7.24
N ASP A 588 16.80 3.06 -6.96
CA ASP A 588 17.07 2.60 -5.60
C ASP A 588 18.57 2.59 -5.36
N VAL A 589 19.04 3.43 -4.43
CA VAL A 589 20.47 3.55 -4.15
C VAL A 589 20.94 2.44 -3.18
N THR A 590 20.03 1.74 -2.50
CA THR A 590 20.34 0.74 -1.47
C THR A 590 21.17 -0.42 -2.01
N TYR A 591 20.82 -0.94 -3.20
CA TYR A 591 21.56 -2.05 -3.79
C TYR A 591 22.96 -1.64 -4.25
N ILE A 592 23.13 -0.37 -4.65
CA ILE A 592 24.44 0.19 -5.01
C ILE A 592 25.33 0.28 -3.78
N LEU A 593 24.78 0.76 -2.66
CA LEU A 593 25.51 0.85 -1.39
C LEU A 593 25.78 -0.51 -0.74
N SER A 594 25.11 -1.57 -1.19
CA SER A 594 25.37 -2.94 -0.74
C SER A 594 26.53 -3.61 -1.50
N ASP A 595 27.02 -2.99 -2.58
CA ASP A 595 28.11 -3.54 -3.38
C ASP A 595 29.46 -3.49 -2.63
N PRO A 596 30.24 -4.59 -2.60
CA PRO A 596 31.51 -4.64 -1.88
C PRO A 596 32.60 -3.67 -2.40
N VAL A 597 32.55 -3.27 -3.67
CA VAL A 597 33.50 -2.28 -4.22
C VAL A 597 33.12 -0.89 -3.75
N VAL A 598 31.83 -0.56 -3.80
CA VAL A 598 31.28 0.70 -3.29
C VAL A 598 31.60 0.84 -1.80
N LEU A 599 31.26 -0.16 -0.97
CA LEU A 599 31.47 -0.13 0.48
C LEU A 599 32.92 0.16 0.91
N LYS A 600 33.92 -0.23 0.11
CA LYS A 600 35.34 0.07 0.38
C LYS A 600 35.70 1.54 0.23
N ASN A 601 34.97 2.26 -0.61
CA ASN A 601 35.24 3.65 -0.98
C ASN A 601 34.29 4.64 -0.28
N MET A 602 33.30 4.15 0.46
CA MET A 602 32.34 4.96 1.21
C MET A 602 32.89 5.42 2.56
N SER A 603 32.41 6.57 3.02
CA SER A 603 32.55 7.01 4.41
C SER A 603 31.71 6.11 5.32
N GLY A 604 32.28 5.61 6.42
CA GLY A 604 31.53 4.77 7.36
C GLY A 604 30.39 5.53 8.04
N GLY A 605 29.17 4.99 8.04
CA GLY A 605 27.99 5.58 8.70
C GLY A 605 26.68 5.28 7.96
N GLY A 606 25.54 5.64 8.56
CA GLY A 606 24.24 5.59 7.89
C GLY A 606 24.11 6.75 6.90
N SER A 607 23.71 6.47 5.66
CA SER A 607 23.57 7.46 4.59
C SER A 607 22.11 7.77 4.28
N SER A 608 21.83 8.97 3.77
CA SER A 608 20.52 9.39 3.26
C SER A 608 20.70 10.29 2.04
N VAL A 609 19.67 10.41 1.18
CA VAL A 609 19.74 11.29 0.00
C VAL A 609 19.59 12.75 0.42
N GLN A 610 20.64 13.54 0.24
CA GLN A 610 20.67 14.98 0.55
C GLN A 610 19.99 15.80 -0.55
N SER A 611 20.35 15.57 -1.81
CA SER A 611 19.83 16.27 -2.98
C SER A 611 19.96 15.44 -4.25
N VAL A 612 19.15 15.76 -5.26
CA VAL A 612 19.20 15.13 -6.58
C VAL A 612 19.22 16.23 -7.63
N GLU A 613 20.20 16.18 -8.52
CA GLU A 613 20.30 17.08 -9.66
C GLU A 613 20.02 16.31 -10.95
N LEU A 614 19.00 16.74 -11.70
CA LEU A 614 18.60 16.15 -12.98
C LEU A 614 18.92 17.11 -14.13
N THR A 615 19.57 16.60 -15.16
CA THR A 615 19.77 17.33 -16.43
C THR A 615 18.52 17.24 -17.31
N PRO A 616 17.87 18.34 -17.73
CA PRO A 616 16.59 18.29 -18.43
C PRO A 616 16.59 17.69 -19.84
N GLU A 617 17.72 17.65 -20.56
CA GLU A 617 17.81 17.11 -21.93
C GLU A 617 18.35 15.67 -21.97
N THR A 618 19.42 15.38 -21.21
CA THR A 618 20.01 14.02 -21.15
C THR A 618 19.32 13.12 -20.12
N LEU A 619 18.67 13.71 -19.12
CA LEU A 619 17.98 13.02 -18.02
C LEU A 619 18.92 12.21 -17.11
N ASP A 620 20.21 12.51 -17.10
CA ASP A 620 21.14 11.94 -16.12
C ASP A 620 20.89 12.55 -14.72
N CYS A 621 21.11 11.76 -13.70
CA CYS A 621 20.91 12.14 -12.29
C CYS A 621 22.23 12.09 -11.52
N ALA A 622 22.54 13.16 -10.79
CA ALA A 622 23.54 13.16 -9.73
C ALA A 622 22.84 13.13 -8.37
N ILE A 623 23.01 12.02 -7.64
CA ILE A 623 22.40 11.77 -6.33
C ILE A 623 23.46 12.00 -5.25
N VAL A 624 23.25 13.04 -4.46
CA VAL A 624 24.18 13.44 -3.39
C VAL A 624 23.74 12.79 -2.09
N LEU A 625 24.66 12.09 -1.44
CA LEU A 625 24.45 11.47 -0.15
C LEU A 625 24.90 12.39 0.99
N THR A 626 24.26 12.30 2.15
CA THR A 626 24.60 13.11 3.34
C THR A 626 26.02 12.87 3.85
N THR A 627 26.61 11.74 3.48
CA THR A 627 27.99 11.34 3.80
C THR A 627 29.04 11.98 2.88
N GLY A 628 28.63 12.62 1.77
CA GLY A 628 29.51 13.36 0.86
C GLY A 628 29.74 12.71 -0.50
N GLU A 629 29.30 11.47 -0.69
CA GLU A 629 29.44 10.77 -1.95
C GLU A 629 28.35 11.17 -2.96
N VAL A 630 28.69 11.10 -4.24
CA VAL A 630 27.77 11.42 -5.34
C VAL A 630 27.67 10.23 -6.29
N VAL A 631 26.47 9.64 -6.36
CA VAL A 631 26.14 8.54 -7.28
C VAL A 631 25.58 9.14 -8.57
N ILE A 632 26.09 8.71 -9.71
CA ILE A 632 25.67 9.21 -11.03
C ILE A 632 24.94 8.09 -11.76
N GLU A 633 23.70 8.34 -12.10
CA GLU A 633 22.78 7.44 -12.79
C GLU A 633 22.47 8.00 -14.18
N GLY A 634 22.62 7.17 -15.20
CA GLY A 634 22.33 7.55 -16.58
C GLY A 634 21.08 6.88 -17.09
N LEU A 635 20.33 7.58 -17.95
CA LEU A 635 19.20 6.98 -18.64
C LEU A 635 19.72 6.00 -19.71
N LEU A 636 19.32 4.74 -19.63
CA LEU A 636 19.76 3.66 -20.53
C LEU A 636 19.47 4.00 -22.00
N SER A 637 20.53 4.05 -22.82
CA SER A 637 20.43 4.01 -24.28
C SER A 637 20.78 2.61 -24.77
N ASN A 638 19.79 1.81 -25.18
CA ASN A 638 19.88 0.46 -25.78
C ASN A 638 21.10 -0.41 -25.42
N ALA A 639 20.85 -1.48 -24.64
CA ALA A 639 21.61 -2.73 -24.52
C ALA A 639 23.15 -2.65 -24.69
N GLU A 640 23.83 -1.93 -23.80
CA GLU A 640 25.29 -2.07 -23.67
C GLU A 640 25.64 -3.42 -23.02
N THR A 641 26.63 -4.10 -23.60
CA THR A 641 27.22 -5.32 -23.04
C THR A 641 27.88 -5.03 -21.70
N ARG A 642 27.56 -5.83 -20.67
CA ARG A 642 28.07 -5.70 -19.29
C ARG A 642 29.60 -5.77 -19.25
N PRO A 643 30.31 -4.67 -18.97
CA PRO A 643 31.75 -4.75 -18.74
C PRO A 643 32.02 -5.32 -17.33
N SER A 644 33.11 -6.06 -17.18
CA SER A 644 33.66 -6.34 -15.85
C SER A 644 34.04 -5.04 -15.15
N HIS A 645 34.15 -5.04 -13.82
CA HIS A 645 34.69 -3.90 -13.09
C HIS A 645 36.02 -3.44 -13.69
N VAL A 646 36.17 -2.13 -13.89
CA VAL A 646 37.38 -1.49 -14.43
C VAL A 646 37.87 -0.47 -13.41
N ASP A 647 39.11 -0.62 -12.97
CA ASP A 647 39.79 0.40 -12.16
C ASP A 647 39.97 1.67 -12.99
N LEU A 648 39.53 2.79 -12.45
CA LEU A 648 39.67 4.10 -13.09
C LEU A 648 41.02 4.74 -12.74
N VAL A 649 41.49 5.64 -13.61
CA VAL A 649 42.76 6.36 -13.42
C VAL A 649 42.69 7.27 -12.19
N ASP A 650 41.53 7.88 -11.97
CA ASP A 650 41.27 8.81 -10.89
C ASP A 650 40.73 8.04 -9.68
N LYS A 651 41.46 8.07 -8.56
CA LYS A 651 41.16 7.26 -7.35
C LYS A 651 39.87 7.67 -6.64
N GLU A 652 39.44 8.91 -6.87
CA GLU A 652 38.20 9.46 -6.31
C GLU A 652 36.95 8.92 -7.02
N LEU A 653 37.13 8.29 -8.18
CA LEU A 653 36.06 7.76 -9.02
C LEU A 653 36.02 6.23 -8.96
N THR A 654 34.82 5.68 -8.83
CA THR A 654 34.57 4.24 -8.94
C THR A 654 33.57 3.98 -10.06
N SER A 655 33.93 3.11 -11.00
CA SER A 655 33.00 2.68 -12.06
C SER A 655 31.89 1.84 -11.44
N LEU A 656 30.64 2.12 -11.80
CA LEU A 656 29.49 1.33 -11.35
C LEU A 656 28.85 0.49 -12.46
N ARG A 657 29.41 0.54 -13.67
CA ARG A 657 28.87 -0.13 -14.86
C ARG A 657 28.84 -1.67 -14.76
N HIS A 658 29.49 -2.25 -13.76
CA HIS A 658 29.41 -3.69 -13.47
C HIS A 658 28.10 -4.08 -12.79
N LEU A 659 27.41 -3.14 -12.14
CA LEU A 659 26.15 -3.39 -11.47
C LEU A 659 25.01 -3.53 -12.50
N PRO A 660 24.12 -4.53 -12.34
CA PRO A 660 22.96 -4.62 -13.21
C PRO A 660 21.99 -3.48 -12.92
N ALA A 661 21.37 -2.93 -13.97
CA ALA A 661 20.16 -2.15 -13.80
C ALA A 661 19.07 -3.05 -13.18
N LEU A 662 18.29 -2.49 -12.26
CA LEU A 662 17.16 -3.19 -11.66
C LEU A 662 16.17 -3.63 -12.75
N SER A 663 15.53 -4.79 -12.54
CA SER A 663 14.61 -5.36 -13.53
C SER A 663 13.47 -4.39 -13.84
N GLY A 664 13.43 -3.91 -15.10
CA GLY A 664 12.46 -2.94 -15.59
C GLY A 664 12.80 -1.47 -15.37
N SER A 665 13.92 -1.15 -14.70
CA SER A 665 14.40 0.23 -14.58
C SER A 665 15.02 0.72 -15.89
N LYS A 666 14.81 2.01 -16.19
CA LYS A 666 15.45 2.75 -17.29
C LYS A 666 16.74 3.44 -16.85
N TYR A 667 17.08 3.44 -15.57
CA TYR A 667 18.33 3.99 -15.07
C TYR A 667 19.37 2.90 -14.87
N SER A 668 20.63 3.27 -15.08
CA SER A 668 21.77 2.42 -14.76
C SER A 668 22.89 3.20 -14.10
N PRO A 669 23.53 2.62 -13.07
CA PRO A 669 24.59 3.29 -12.33
C PRO A 669 25.82 3.42 -13.22
N LEU A 670 26.33 4.65 -13.37
CA LEU A 670 27.47 4.96 -14.21
C LEU A 670 28.76 5.07 -13.39
N LEU A 671 28.74 5.90 -12.36
CA LEU A 671 29.94 6.38 -11.69
C LEU A 671 29.62 6.81 -10.25
N LEU A 672 30.54 6.52 -9.33
CA LEU A 672 30.53 7.03 -7.97
C LEU A 672 31.71 7.99 -7.79
N LEU A 673 31.44 9.19 -7.26
CA LEU A 673 32.45 10.12 -6.76
C LEU A 673 32.50 10.02 -5.23
N ALA A 674 33.64 9.57 -4.68
CA ALA A 674 33.85 9.41 -3.25
C ALA A 674 35.27 9.86 -2.84
N PRO A 675 35.55 11.19 -2.80
CA PRO A 675 36.87 11.72 -2.49
C PRO A 675 37.15 11.81 -0.98
N LEU A 676 36.19 11.42 -0.12
CA LEU A 676 36.27 11.46 1.35
C LEU A 676 36.58 12.87 1.90
N LYS A 677 35.94 13.90 1.34
CA LYS A 677 36.14 15.33 1.69
C LYS A 677 35.05 15.93 2.58
N GLY A 678 34.21 15.08 3.17
CA GLY A 678 33.08 15.52 3.99
C GLY A 678 31.84 15.85 3.16
N SER A 679 30.91 16.63 3.74
CA SER A 679 29.61 16.92 3.10
C SER A 679 29.75 17.76 1.83
N VAL A 680 28.86 17.49 0.85
CA VAL A 680 28.74 18.26 -0.38
C VAL A 680 27.92 19.52 -0.11
N LEU A 681 28.46 20.69 -0.50
CA LEU A 681 27.81 21.98 -0.33
C LEU A 681 27.14 22.52 -1.60
N ALA A 682 27.66 22.15 -2.77
CA ALA A 682 27.06 22.51 -4.06
C ALA A 682 27.37 21.47 -5.12
N THR A 683 26.41 21.25 -6.01
CA THR A 683 26.58 20.47 -7.25
C THR A 683 26.06 21.28 -8.43
N ALA A 684 26.64 21.04 -9.61
CA ALA A 684 26.08 21.50 -10.87
C ALA A 684 26.34 20.45 -11.95
N MET A 685 25.31 20.07 -12.70
CA MET A 685 25.38 19.13 -13.82
C MET A 685 24.93 19.79 -15.11
N ALA A 686 25.62 19.50 -16.21
CA ALA A 686 25.32 20.03 -17.54
C ALA A 686 24.88 18.93 -18.49
N ASP A 687 23.99 19.26 -19.44
CA ASP A 687 23.56 18.42 -20.58
C ASP A 687 24.69 18.14 -21.61
N LEU A 688 25.94 18.23 -21.17
CA LEU A 688 27.17 17.90 -21.90
C LEU A 688 27.91 16.71 -21.28
N GLY A 689 27.35 16.07 -20.24
CA GLY A 689 28.00 15.00 -19.48
C GLY A 689 29.08 15.51 -18.53
N LEU A 690 28.93 16.75 -18.04
CA LEU A 690 29.86 17.39 -17.10
C LEU A 690 29.18 17.55 -15.75
N LEU A 691 29.89 17.19 -14.68
CA LEU A 691 29.47 17.36 -13.30
C LEU A 691 30.51 18.20 -12.55
N ALA A 692 30.07 19.12 -11.70
CA ALA A 692 30.90 19.83 -10.75
C ALA A 692 30.37 19.59 -9.33
N VAL A 693 31.28 19.34 -8.38
CA VAL A 693 30.94 19.05 -6.97
C VAL A 693 31.90 19.81 -6.05
N ALA A 694 31.34 20.58 -5.12
CA ALA A 694 32.07 21.33 -4.11
C ALA A 694 31.79 20.81 -2.70
N TYR A 695 32.84 20.78 -1.88
CA TYR A 695 32.85 20.16 -0.55
C TYR A 695 33.04 21.18 0.57
N GLU A 696 32.64 20.79 1.79
CA GLU A 696 32.79 21.62 2.99
C GLU A 696 34.24 21.95 3.37
N ASP A 697 35.19 21.13 2.94
CA ASP A 697 36.61 21.40 3.13
C ASP A 697 37.13 22.52 2.21
N GLY A 698 36.35 22.91 1.19
CA GLY A 698 36.69 23.88 0.16
C GLY A 698 37.20 23.26 -1.15
N SER A 699 37.27 21.93 -1.26
CA SER A 699 37.66 21.26 -2.49
C SER A 699 36.57 21.35 -3.57
N LEU A 700 36.99 21.44 -4.84
CA LEU A 700 36.14 21.43 -6.02
C LEU A 700 36.64 20.40 -7.03
N TYR A 701 35.72 19.57 -7.50
CA TYR A 701 35.95 18.61 -8.57
C TYR A 701 35.06 18.95 -9.77
N ALA A 702 35.61 18.93 -10.98
CA ALA A 702 34.82 18.85 -12.20
C ALA A 702 35.16 17.56 -12.94
N ILE A 703 34.14 16.86 -13.44
CA ILE A 703 34.20 15.48 -13.94
C ILE A 703 33.54 15.43 -15.31
N ASP A 704 34.23 14.77 -16.25
CA ASP A 704 33.64 14.26 -17.48
C ASP A 704 33.05 12.88 -17.18
N VAL A 705 31.73 12.83 -17.02
CA VAL A 705 30.98 11.62 -16.65
C VAL A 705 31.05 10.58 -17.78
N ILE A 706 31.05 11.04 -19.03
CA ILE A 706 31.06 10.16 -20.21
C ILE A 706 32.39 9.41 -20.29
N LYS A 707 33.50 10.08 -19.95
CA LYS A 707 34.84 9.48 -19.95
C LYS A 707 35.31 8.96 -18.60
N SER A 708 34.48 9.07 -17.56
CA SER A 708 34.81 8.71 -16.19
C SER A 708 36.13 9.32 -15.70
N ARG A 709 36.34 10.62 -15.95
CA ARG A 709 37.61 11.31 -15.67
C ARG A 709 37.42 12.65 -14.96
N VAL A 710 38.27 12.93 -13.99
CA VAL A 710 38.36 14.24 -13.34
C VAL A 710 39.13 15.23 -14.23
N ILE A 711 38.47 16.32 -14.62
CA ILE A 711 39.00 17.36 -15.52
C ILE A 711 39.40 18.65 -14.78
N LEU A 712 38.99 18.82 -13.53
CA LEU A 712 39.47 19.87 -12.62
C LEU A 712 39.56 19.32 -11.19
N ARG A 713 40.69 19.56 -10.53
CA ARG A 713 40.91 19.31 -9.10
C ARG A 713 41.41 20.58 -8.44
N LEU A 714 40.62 21.12 -7.53
CA LEU A 714 41.03 22.21 -6.67
C LEU A 714 41.01 21.69 -5.22
N ASP A 715 42.19 21.46 -4.64
CA ASP A 715 42.33 21.09 -3.23
C ASP A 715 42.78 22.29 -2.39
N THR A 716 42.36 22.34 -1.12
CA THR A 716 42.92 23.29 -0.17
C THR A 716 44.38 22.91 0.13
N LYS A 717 45.34 23.77 -0.20
CA LYS A 717 46.76 23.54 0.11
C LYS A 717 46.94 23.35 1.63
N GLU A 718 47.42 22.18 2.05
CA GLU A 718 47.93 21.98 3.42
C GLU A 718 49.06 22.99 3.69
N LYS A 719 48.83 23.98 4.54
CA LYS A 719 49.91 24.82 5.06
C LYS A 719 50.78 23.99 6.00
N ARG A 720 51.86 23.40 5.49
CA ARG A 720 52.95 22.88 6.32
C ARG A 720 53.60 24.04 7.09
N HIS A 721 53.47 23.98 8.41
CA HIS A 721 54.23 24.69 9.46
C HIS A 721 54.39 26.23 9.34
N SER A 722 53.67 26.98 10.18
CA SER A 722 54.30 27.94 11.10
C SER A 722 53.31 28.56 12.10
N SER A 723 53.80 28.66 13.34
CA SER A 723 53.32 29.43 14.50
C SER A 723 51.96 29.08 15.15
N ILE A 724 52.10 28.52 16.35
CA ILE A 724 51.22 28.61 17.51
C ILE A 724 50.68 30.03 17.66
N LEU A 725 49.40 30.24 17.34
CA LEU A 725 48.42 31.06 18.06
C LEU A 725 47.07 30.86 17.37
N SER A 726 46.14 30.29 18.11
CA SER A 726 44.74 30.05 17.73
C SER A 726 44.03 31.35 17.35
N PHE A 727 43.65 31.45 16.08
CA PHE A 727 42.44 32.14 15.62
C PHE A 727 41.88 31.31 14.45
N HIS A 728 40.57 31.10 14.45
CA HIS A 728 39.83 30.33 13.44
C HIS A 728 40.34 30.66 12.02
N THR A 729 40.86 29.66 11.30
CA THR A 729 40.99 29.79 9.85
C THR A 729 39.58 29.81 9.28
N ASP A 730 39.06 30.99 8.98
CA ASP A 730 37.82 31.17 8.23
C ASP A 730 37.98 30.45 6.89
N LYS A 731 37.39 29.26 6.78
CA LYS A 731 37.22 28.58 5.50
C LYS A 731 36.17 29.36 4.72
N ASP A 732 36.44 29.61 3.44
CA ASP A 732 35.50 30.27 2.51
C ASP A 732 35.03 29.23 1.48
N PRO A 733 34.07 28.36 1.82
CA PRO A 733 33.68 27.24 0.97
C PRO A 733 32.89 27.70 -0.26
N ILE A 734 32.90 26.88 -1.31
CA ILE A 734 32.06 27.06 -2.50
C ILE A 734 30.67 26.50 -2.19
N ASN A 735 29.65 27.36 -2.27
CA ASN A 735 28.27 27.00 -1.92
C ASN A 735 27.28 27.18 -3.10
N GLN A 736 27.76 27.63 -4.27
CA GLN A 736 26.99 27.71 -5.50
C GLN A 736 27.86 27.40 -6.72
N LEU A 737 27.33 26.60 -7.65
CA LEU A 737 27.97 26.21 -8.90
C LEU A 737 27.00 26.44 -10.08
N LEU A 738 27.52 26.86 -11.23
CA LEU A 738 26.73 26.98 -12.45
C LEU A 738 27.57 26.64 -13.69
N TRP A 739 27.08 25.69 -14.48
CA TRP A 739 27.56 25.48 -15.85
C TRP A 739 26.81 26.37 -16.84
N THR A 740 27.56 27.06 -17.70
CA THR A 740 26.97 27.98 -18.69
C THR A 740 27.79 28.03 -19.98
N LEU A 741 27.12 28.38 -21.08
CA LEU A 741 27.75 28.79 -22.33
C LEU A 741 27.65 30.29 -22.48
N SER A 742 28.76 31.01 -22.27
CA SER A 742 28.77 32.48 -22.30
C SER A 742 30.12 33.04 -22.77
N PRO A 743 30.15 34.21 -23.41
CA PRO A 743 31.35 35.03 -23.51
C PRO A 743 31.73 35.65 -22.14
N THR A 744 32.95 36.15 -22.05
CA THR A 744 33.41 37.14 -21.07
C THR A 744 33.77 38.45 -21.78
N SER A 745 34.00 39.50 -21.02
CA SER A 745 34.47 40.80 -21.53
C SER A 745 35.81 40.71 -22.27
N THR A 746 36.64 39.72 -21.93
CA THR A 746 37.95 39.46 -22.53
C THR A 746 37.95 38.36 -23.59
N ASP A 747 37.02 37.40 -23.50
CA ASP A 747 36.86 36.29 -24.43
C ASP A 747 35.43 36.27 -24.97
N LEU A 748 35.27 36.89 -26.14
CA LEU A 748 33.99 37.04 -26.85
C LEU A 748 33.52 35.73 -27.50
N THR A 749 34.23 34.61 -27.35
CA THR A 749 33.75 33.32 -27.82
C THR A 749 32.84 32.67 -26.76
N PHE A 750 31.73 32.11 -27.21
CA PHE A 750 30.91 31.26 -26.34
C PHE A 750 31.71 30.01 -25.98
N ARG A 751 32.06 29.88 -24.71
CA ARG A 751 32.76 28.71 -24.16
C ARG A 751 31.97 28.13 -23.00
N VAL A 752 32.18 26.84 -22.76
CA VAL A 752 31.67 26.19 -21.55
C VAL A 752 32.43 26.74 -20.37
N ARG A 753 31.70 27.29 -19.41
CA ARG A 753 32.26 27.90 -18.20
C ARG A 753 31.60 27.32 -16.96
N LEU A 754 32.42 27.04 -15.96
CA LEU A 754 31.97 26.73 -14.61
C LEU A 754 32.18 27.96 -13.74
N ILE A 755 31.09 28.48 -13.20
CA ILE A 755 31.10 29.57 -12.23
C ILE A 755 31.04 28.93 -10.84
N ALA A 756 32.10 29.10 -10.05
CA ALA A 756 32.20 28.62 -8.68
C ALA A 756 32.20 29.80 -7.71
N ALA A 757 31.11 29.93 -6.96
CA ALA A 757 30.89 31.05 -6.05
C ALA A 757 31.07 30.62 -4.60
N HIS A 758 31.89 31.38 -3.89
CA HIS A 758 32.21 31.17 -2.49
C HIS A 758 31.24 31.90 -1.57
N GLU A 759 31.17 31.45 -0.32
CA GLU A 759 30.32 32.05 0.71
C GLU A 759 30.63 33.53 0.97
N SER A 760 31.88 33.96 0.84
CA SER A 760 32.31 35.37 0.94
C SER A 760 31.73 36.26 -0.17
N GLY A 761 31.31 35.68 -1.29
CA GLY A 761 30.96 36.37 -2.52
C GLY A 761 32.12 36.47 -3.53
N SER A 762 33.32 35.95 -3.22
CA SER A 762 34.36 35.73 -4.23
C SER A 762 33.91 34.65 -5.21
N CYS A 763 34.14 34.84 -6.51
CA CYS A 763 33.72 33.90 -7.54
C CYS A 763 34.87 33.61 -8.51
N GLN A 764 35.02 32.34 -8.88
CA GLN A 764 36.00 31.84 -9.85
C GLN A 764 35.28 31.31 -11.10
N VAL A 765 35.75 31.70 -12.28
CA VAL A 765 35.17 31.29 -13.56
C VAL A 765 36.21 30.47 -14.31
N PHE A 766 35.98 29.17 -14.37
CA PHE A 766 36.82 28.22 -15.10
C PHE A 766 36.30 28.08 -16.53
N THR A 767 37.21 27.98 -17.49
CA THR A 767 36.88 27.88 -18.92
C THR A 767 37.29 26.52 -19.43
N PHE A 768 36.36 25.80 -20.05
CA PHE A 768 36.55 24.47 -20.57
C PHE A 768 36.52 24.48 -22.10
N ILE A 769 37.48 23.79 -22.70
CA ILE A 769 37.62 23.68 -24.15
C ILE A 769 37.46 22.20 -24.52
N GLN A 770 36.59 21.93 -25.49
CA GLN A 770 36.37 20.58 -26.00
C GLN A 770 37.41 20.26 -27.08
N GLY A 771 38.38 19.41 -26.76
CA GLY A 771 39.30 18.78 -27.71
C GLY A 771 38.89 17.33 -27.99
N GLN A 772 39.87 16.42 -28.00
CA GLN A 772 39.57 14.99 -27.82
C GLN A 772 38.97 14.73 -26.44
N GLU A 773 39.43 15.45 -25.42
CA GLU A 773 38.93 15.45 -24.04
C GLU A 773 38.59 16.88 -23.62
N TRP A 774 37.77 17.03 -22.58
CA TRP A 774 37.56 18.32 -21.94
C TRP A 774 38.81 18.73 -21.16
N VAL A 775 39.30 19.94 -21.40
CA VAL A 775 40.44 20.51 -20.68
C VAL A 775 40.05 21.84 -20.09
N CYS A 776 40.33 22.02 -18.80
CA CYS A 776 40.22 23.32 -18.13
C CYS A 776 41.44 24.17 -18.46
N ASN A 777 41.23 25.44 -18.83
CA ASN A 777 42.33 26.40 -19.01
C ASN A 777 42.97 26.79 -17.66
N ASP A 778 44.25 27.16 -17.67
CA ASP A 778 45.11 27.15 -16.47
C ASP A 778 44.81 28.21 -15.40
N GLU A 779 44.25 29.38 -15.74
CA GLU A 779 43.93 30.44 -14.75
C GLU A 779 42.43 30.83 -14.74
N PRO A 780 41.70 30.62 -13.62
CA PRO A 780 40.31 31.03 -13.51
C PRO A 780 40.19 32.55 -13.39
N HIS A 781 39.20 33.12 -14.08
CA HIS A 781 38.88 34.54 -13.93
C HIS A 781 38.19 34.77 -12.58
N LYS A 782 38.53 35.85 -11.89
CA LYS A 782 37.97 36.17 -10.57
C LYS A 782 37.07 37.39 -10.64
N LEU A 783 35.92 37.33 -9.98
CA LEU A 783 35.02 38.47 -9.80
C LEU A 783 34.28 38.38 -8.47
N ASP A 784 33.68 39.51 -8.05
CA ASP A 784 32.95 39.61 -6.78
C ASP A 784 31.44 39.73 -6.99
N ILE A 785 30.70 38.85 -6.35
CA ILE A 785 29.23 38.82 -6.31
C ILE A 785 28.72 39.17 -4.89
N PRO A 786 27.40 39.23 -4.63
CA PRO A 786 26.90 39.32 -3.27
C PRO A 786 27.31 38.11 -2.42
N SER A 787 27.64 38.34 -1.14
CA SER A 787 28.00 37.29 -0.18
C SER A 787 26.84 36.34 0.11
N HIS A 788 27.16 35.11 0.53
CA HIS A 788 26.26 33.97 0.71
C HIS A 788 25.35 33.80 -0.52
N PRO A 789 25.91 33.43 -1.68
CA PRO A 789 25.14 33.30 -2.92
C PRO A 789 24.06 32.24 -2.77
N ILE A 790 22.88 32.54 -3.32
CA ILE A 790 21.67 31.72 -3.29
C ILE A 790 21.36 31.17 -4.69
N ALA A 791 21.57 31.98 -5.74
CA ALA A 791 21.32 31.58 -7.12
C ALA A 791 22.17 32.36 -8.11
N LEU A 792 22.53 31.70 -9.21
CA LEU A 792 23.31 32.25 -10.32
C LEU A 792 22.57 31.99 -11.63
N PHE A 793 22.49 33.00 -12.50
CA PHE A 793 21.90 32.88 -13.83
C PHE A 793 22.73 33.62 -14.86
N VAL A 794 22.83 33.05 -16.06
CA VAL A 794 23.34 33.77 -17.22
C VAL A 794 22.23 33.80 -18.26
N LEU A 795 21.86 35.00 -18.70
CA LEU A 795 20.75 35.26 -19.62
C LEU A 795 21.28 35.85 -20.92
N ASP A 796 20.65 35.55 -22.04
CA ASP A 796 20.92 36.23 -23.30
C ASP A 796 20.34 37.66 -23.26
N LYS A 797 21.15 38.66 -23.60
CA LYS A 797 20.77 40.07 -23.54
C LYS A 797 19.60 40.42 -24.45
N LYS A 798 19.42 39.70 -25.56
CA LYS A 798 18.43 40.04 -26.59
C LYS A 798 17.06 39.45 -26.28
N ASN A 799 17.01 38.20 -25.82
CA ASN A 799 15.76 37.48 -25.64
C ASN A 799 15.53 36.95 -24.22
N GLY A 800 16.43 37.23 -23.27
CA GLY A 800 16.33 36.81 -21.87
C GLY A 800 16.48 35.31 -21.62
N ALA A 801 16.66 34.49 -22.66
CA ALA A 801 16.75 33.04 -22.53
C ALA A 801 18.02 32.63 -21.76
N ARG A 802 17.88 31.60 -20.91
CA ARG A 802 19.01 31.09 -20.11
C ARG A 802 20.12 30.50 -20.98
N CYS A 803 21.35 30.78 -20.58
CA CYS A 803 22.58 30.33 -21.22
C CYS A 803 23.06 28.99 -20.68
N HIS A 804 22.20 27.97 -20.76
CA HIS A 804 22.53 26.60 -20.34
C HIS A 804 23.72 26.04 -21.12
N ALA A 805 24.54 25.23 -20.44
CA ALA A 805 25.58 24.44 -21.07
C ALA A 805 24.97 23.17 -21.68
N ASN A 806 24.42 23.29 -22.90
CA ASN A 806 23.83 22.18 -23.64
C ASN A 806 24.39 22.07 -25.06
N ARG A 807 24.12 20.94 -25.72
CA ARG A 807 24.70 20.63 -27.03
C ARG A 807 24.15 21.52 -28.15
N ARG A 808 22.86 21.89 -28.09
CA ARG A 808 22.22 22.78 -29.07
C ARG A 808 22.94 24.13 -29.12
N ARG A 809 23.12 24.79 -27.97
CA ARG A 809 23.77 26.10 -27.88
C ARG A 809 25.27 26.03 -28.17
N LEU A 810 25.93 24.93 -27.83
CA LEU A 810 27.35 24.72 -28.19
C LEU A 810 27.53 24.66 -29.71
N ASN A 811 26.64 23.96 -30.43
CA ASN A 811 26.70 23.86 -31.89
C ASN A 811 26.37 25.19 -32.60
N ASP A 812 25.46 25.98 -32.03
CA ASP A 812 25.07 27.29 -32.57
C ASP A 812 26.10 28.40 -32.25
N SER A 813 27.15 28.07 -31.50
CA SER A 813 28.19 29.03 -31.13
C SER A 813 29.14 29.33 -32.29
N HIS A 814 29.29 30.61 -32.61
CA HIS A 814 30.22 31.09 -33.64
C HIS A 814 31.14 32.19 -33.08
N PRO A 815 32.38 32.29 -33.58
CA PRO A 815 33.30 33.36 -33.18
C PRO A 815 32.70 34.73 -33.47
N ILE A 816 32.73 35.61 -32.48
CA ILE A 816 32.12 36.94 -32.58
C ILE A 816 33.20 37.97 -32.98
N PRO A 817 32.87 38.96 -33.85
CA PRO A 817 33.77 40.08 -34.14
C PRO A 817 34.16 40.87 -32.87
N SER A 818 35.40 41.34 -32.82
CA SER A 818 36.02 42.00 -31.65
C SER A 818 35.39 43.33 -31.21
N ASN A 819 34.50 43.92 -32.01
CA ASN A 819 33.79 45.19 -31.75
C ASN A 819 32.30 45.01 -31.43
N SER A 820 31.90 43.85 -30.92
CA SER A 820 30.50 43.53 -30.62
C SER A 820 30.06 43.99 -29.22
N GLU A 821 28.79 44.35 -29.08
CA GLU A 821 28.18 44.63 -27.77
C GLU A 821 28.14 43.37 -26.88
N PRO A 822 28.10 43.55 -25.54
CA PRO A 822 27.84 42.46 -24.59
C PRO A 822 26.63 41.62 -25.01
N ARG A 823 26.72 40.30 -24.90
CA ARG A 823 25.66 39.38 -25.35
C ARG A 823 24.91 38.70 -24.23
N THR A 824 25.46 38.67 -23.02
CA THR A 824 24.78 38.05 -21.89
C THR A 824 24.64 39.00 -20.71
N PHE A 825 23.75 38.65 -19.79
CA PHE A 825 23.66 39.23 -18.45
C PHE A 825 23.95 38.15 -17.43
N PHE A 826 24.91 38.39 -16.54
CA PHE A 826 25.15 37.53 -15.39
C PHE A 826 24.43 38.10 -14.17
N VAL A 827 23.43 37.35 -13.69
CA VAL A 827 22.61 37.68 -12.51
C VAL A 827 23.09 36.82 -11.35
N ALA A 828 23.55 37.47 -10.29
CA ALA A 828 23.98 36.80 -9.06
C ALA A 828 23.19 37.34 -7.86
N ALA A 829 22.49 36.45 -7.17
CA ALA A 829 21.72 36.77 -5.97
C ALA A 829 22.35 36.10 -4.74
N GLY A 830 22.55 36.85 -3.66
CA GLY A 830 22.98 36.34 -2.36
C GLY A 830 22.03 36.73 -1.25
N SER A 831 22.38 36.44 0.01
CA SER A 831 21.48 36.62 1.15
C SER A 831 21.14 38.08 1.51
N LYS A 832 21.88 39.04 0.95
CA LYS A 832 21.72 40.49 1.23
C LYS A 832 21.33 41.34 0.02
N GLY A 833 21.36 40.79 -1.19
CA GLY A 833 21.05 41.53 -2.41
C GLY A 833 21.32 40.74 -3.67
N ALA A 834 21.03 41.34 -4.82
CA ALA A 834 21.37 40.83 -6.14
C ALA A 834 22.11 41.86 -6.99
N ARG A 835 22.90 41.37 -7.94
CA ARG A 835 23.64 42.17 -8.92
C ARG A 835 23.47 41.58 -10.31
N VAL A 836 23.43 42.45 -11.32
CA VAL A 836 23.49 42.06 -12.73
C VAL A 836 24.73 42.69 -13.36
N HIS A 837 25.52 41.90 -14.08
CA HIS A 837 26.67 42.35 -14.86
C HIS A 837 26.44 42.09 -16.34
N SER A 838 27.02 42.93 -17.21
CA SER A 838 27.11 42.67 -18.64
C SER A 838 28.16 41.60 -18.89
N ASP A 839 27.85 40.57 -19.66
CA ASP A 839 28.63 39.33 -19.73
C ASP A 839 28.92 38.78 -18.31
N ILE A 840 29.85 37.82 -18.15
CA ILE A 840 30.13 37.26 -16.81
C ILE A 840 30.91 38.22 -15.92
N ASP A 841 31.92 38.89 -16.47
CA ASP A 841 32.91 39.70 -15.75
C ASP A 841 32.95 41.17 -16.20
N GLY A 842 31.96 41.61 -16.97
CA GLY A 842 31.88 43.00 -17.43
C GLY A 842 31.29 43.96 -16.38
N HIS A 843 30.86 45.13 -16.85
CA HIS A 843 30.40 46.20 -15.96
C HIS A 843 29.05 45.85 -15.31
N ARG A 844 28.85 46.33 -14.08
CA ARG A 844 27.58 46.16 -13.36
C ARG A 844 26.48 47.01 -14.00
N VAL A 845 25.38 46.37 -14.36
CA VAL A 845 24.19 46.96 -14.98
C VAL A 845 23.10 47.22 -13.93
N GLY A 846 22.86 46.25 -13.04
CA GLY A 846 21.82 46.33 -12.00
C GLY A 846 22.36 46.01 -10.60
N LYS A 847 21.75 46.60 -9.56
CA LYS A 847 22.01 46.25 -8.16
C LYS A 847 20.76 46.50 -7.31
N VAL A 848 20.44 45.55 -6.45
CA VAL A 848 19.48 45.73 -5.36
C VAL A 848 20.03 45.13 -4.07
N ASP A 849 19.75 45.80 -2.95
CA ASP A 849 19.99 45.26 -1.60
C ASP A 849 18.63 44.88 -1.01
N TRP A 850 18.51 43.69 -0.41
CA TRP A 850 17.24 43.21 0.13
C TRP A 850 16.80 44.08 1.31
N ASN A 851 15.53 44.49 1.31
CA ASN A 851 14.93 45.18 2.44
C ASN A 851 14.84 44.22 3.65
N SER A 852 15.37 44.65 4.79
CA SER A 852 15.40 43.86 6.03
C SER A 852 14.01 43.45 6.55
N LYS A 853 12.95 44.16 6.14
CA LYS A 853 11.56 43.83 6.48
C LYS A 853 10.98 42.65 5.68
N MET A 854 11.63 42.22 4.60
CA MET A 854 11.15 41.10 3.77
C MET A 854 11.43 39.73 4.39
N GLY A 855 12.21 39.67 5.47
CA GLY A 855 12.68 38.42 6.06
C GLY A 855 13.83 37.79 5.26
N LYS A 856 14.24 36.59 5.68
CA LYS A 856 15.28 35.80 5.01
C LYS A 856 14.81 35.36 3.62
N ILE A 857 15.66 35.55 2.61
CA ILE A 857 15.46 34.98 1.28
C ILE A 857 15.83 33.50 1.32
N LEU A 858 14.89 32.64 0.93
CA LEU A 858 15.04 31.18 0.93
C LEU A 858 15.46 30.65 -0.44
N SER A 859 14.92 31.21 -1.52
CA SER A 859 15.30 30.87 -2.89
C SER A 859 15.07 32.06 -3.82
N VAL A 860 15.73 32.04 -4.97
CA VAL A 860 15.62 33.06 -6.01
C VAL A 860 15.52 32.38 -7.36
N GLN A 861 14.64 32.86 -8.24
CA GLN A 861 14.42 32.31 -9.56
C GLN A 861 14.19 33.40 -10.61
N VAL A 862 14.74 33.22 -11.81
CA VAL A 862 14.33 34.01 -12.98
C VAL A 862 13.14 33.31 -13.63
N VAL A 863 12.00 34.00 -13.70
CA VAL A 863 10.74 33.50 -14.27
C VAL A 863 10.40 34.23 -15.56
N GLU A 864 9.78 33.50 -16.49
CA GLU A 864 9.35 33.97 -17.80
C GLU A 864 7.81 33.97 -17.89
N ARG A 865 7.26 35.06 -18.43
CA ARG A 865 5.86 35.17 -18.82
C ARG A 865 5.74 36.00 -20.10
N LEU A 866 5.11 35.42 -21.13
CA LEU A 866 4.87 36.09 -22.42
C LEU A 866 6.16 36.61 -23.10
N GLY A 867 7.31 35.97 -22.87
CA GLY A 867 8.61 36.41 -23.38
C GLY A 867 9.26 37.56 -22.59
N SER A 868 8.63 37.99 -21.50
CA SER A 868 9.20 38.91 -20.51
C SER A 868 9.70 38.14 -19.29
N PHE A 869 10.75 38.65 -18.63
CA PHE A 869 11.48 37.99 -17.55
C PHE A 869 11.52 38.86 -16.30
N ALA A 870 11.45 38.24 -15.12
CA ALA A 870 11.65 38.91 -13.83
C ALA A 870 12.52 38.05 -12.90
N LEU A 871 13.27 38.69 -12.02
CA LEU A 871 13.92 38.03 -10.90
C LEU A 871 12.95 37.99 -9.72
N VAL A 872 12.64 36.80 -9.21
CA VAL A 872 11.73 36.62 -8.08
C VAL A 872 12.49 36.05 -6.89
N ALA A 873 12.44 36.75 -5.75
CA ALA A 873 13.00 36.30 -4.48
C ALA A 873 11.88 35.81 -3.55
N PHE A 874 12.00 34.58 -3.08
CA PHE A 874 11.04 33.94 -2.18
C PHE A 874 11.51 34.04 -0.74
N THR A 875 10.64 34.46 0.16
CA THR A 875 10.99 34.77 1.55
C THR A 875 10.45 33.73 2.54
N GLU A 876 11.00 33.71 3.74
CA GLU A 876 10.49 32.89 4.86
C GLU A 876 9.07 33.30 5.31
N HIS A 877 8.63 34.51 4.96
CA HIS A 877 7.28 35.01 5.21
C HIS A 877 6.25 34.55 4.16
N GLN A 878 6.61 33.61 3.28
CA GLN A 878 5.74 33.10 2.20
C GLN A 878 5.34 34.20 1.19
N GLU A 879 6.27 35.11 0.93
CA GLU A 879 6.11 36.18 -0.06
C GLU A 879 7.06 35.97 -1.23
N ALA A 880 6.65 36.41 -2.42
CA ALA A 880 7.45 36.44 -3.64
C ALA A 880 7.64 37.89 -4.09
N CYS A 881 8.86 38.40 -3.98
CA CYS A 881 9.24 39.75 -4.36
C CYS A 881 9.82 39.75 -5.78
N ALA A 882 9.14 40.41 -6.72
CA ALA A 882 9.53 40.48 -8.12
C ALA A 882 10.34 41.77 -8.43
N TYR A 883 11.41 41.61 -9.20
CA TYR A 883 12.32 42.67 -9.62
C TYR A 883 12.56 42.63 -11.13
N SER A 884 12.77 43.80 -11.73
CA SER A 884 13.01 43.92 -13.17
C SER A 884 14.40 43.41 -13.56
N LEU A 885 14.57 43.04 -14.83
CA LEU A 885 15.84 42.64 -15.41
C LEU A 885 16.10 43.51 -16.66
N PRO A 886 17.32 44.04 -16.83
CA PRO A 886 18.51 43.84 -15.98
C PRO A 886 18.62 44.80 -14.77
N ASP A 887 17.75 45.82 -14.66
CA ASP A 887 17.97 46.95 -13.74
C ASP A 887 17.76 46.64 -12.24
N LEU A 888 17.08 45.53 -11.91
CA LEU A 888 16.72 45.12 -10.55
C LEU A 888 15.84 46.12 -9.80
N GLU A 889 14.93 46.79 -10.51
CA GLU A 889 13.93 47.66 -9.89
C GLU A 889 12.84 46.81 -9.23
N PHE A 890 12.50 47.10 -7.98
CA PHE A 890 11.39 46.42 -7.29
C PHE A 890 10.07 46.70 -8.01
N MET A 891 9.33 45.65 -8.31
CA MET A 891 8.06 45.73 -9.03
C MET A 891 6.87 45.38 -8.12
N HIS A 892 6.87 44.17 -7.57
CA HIS A 892 5.71 43.63 -6.84
C HIS A 892 6.15 42.83 -5.61
N ASN A 893 5.31 42.85 -4.56
CA ASN A 893 5.36 41.87 -3.47
C ASN A 893 4.09 41.03 -3.51
N LEU A 894 4.24 39.71 -3.67
CA LEU A 894 3.14 38.78 -3.93
C LEU A 894 3.01 37.82 -2.75
N SER A 895 1.85 37.80 -2.09
CA SER A 895 1.57 36.78 -1.08
C SER A 895 1.34 35.43 -1.76
N LEU A 896 2.02 34.40 -1.29
CA LEU A 896 1.77 33.05 -1.77
C LEU A 896 0.59 32.42 -1.03
N PRO A 897 -0.28 31.67 -1.72
CA PRO A 897 -1.46 31.06 -1.11
C PRO A 897 -1.14 29.76 -0.36
N VAL A 898 0.12 29.32 -0.37
CA VAL A 898 0.55 28.05 0.24
C VAL A 898 1.69 28.30 1.21
N VAL A 899 1.63 27.63 2.37
CA VAL A 899 2.73 27.61 3.34
C VAL A 899 3.65 26.43 3.04
N SER A 900 4.93 26.73 2.85
CA SER A 900 5.99 25.73 2.68
C SER A 900 6.94 25.72 3.88
N SER A 901 7.24 24.52 4.37
CA SER A 901 8.23 24.20 5.41
C SER A 901 9.64 23.99 4.84
N LEU A 902 9.76 23.79 3.52
CA LEU A 902 11.01 23.73 2.78
C LEU A 902 11.08 24.88 1.76
N PRO A 903 12.27 25.26 1.26
CA PRO A 903 12.37 26.14 0.11
C PRO A 903 11.50 25.63 -1.05
N LEU A 904 10.85 26.55 -1.77
CA LEU A 904 10.05 26.21 -2.93
C LEU A 904 10.96 25.72 -4.06
N SER A 905 10.57 24.63 -4.72
CA SER A 905 11.16 24.28 -6.00
C SER A 905 10.34 24.96 -7.10
N VAL A 906 10.98 25.85 -7.86
CA VAL A 906 10.31 26.76 -8.81
C VAL A 906 10.95 26.62 -10.18
N ASP A 907 10.14 26.42 -11.21
CA ASP A 907 10.63 26.35 -12.58
C ASP A 907 10.78 27.75 -13.22
N ASP A 908 11.24 27.79 -14.47
CA ASP A 908 11.44 29.05 -15.21
C ASP A 908 10.13 29.69 -15.69
N THR A 909 8.98 29.03 -15.53
CA THR A 909 7.66 29.57 -15.88
C THR A 909 6.90 30.11 -14.68
N GLY A 910 7.51 30.08 -13.48
CA GLY A 910 6.87 30.52 -12.24
C GLY A 910 5.91 29.50 -11.63
N ASP A 911 5.93 28.25 -12.09
CA ASP A 911 5.25 27.15 -11.41
C ASP A 911 6.14 26.55 -10.33
N PHE A 912 5.54 26.12 -9.23
CA PHE A 912 6.29 25.70 -8.05
C PHE A 912 5.64 24.57 -7.28
N ILE A 913 6.47 23.86 -6.50
CA ILE A 913 6.02 22.91 -5.48
C ILE A 913 6.38 23.45 -4.10
N ALA A 914 5.38 23.49 -3.23
CA ALA A 914 5.49 23.78 -1.81
C ALA A 914 5.33 22.50 -0.99
N TRP A 915 6.10 22.39 0.11
CA TRP A 915 6.21 21.18 0.92
C TRP A 915 5.78 21.43 2.36
N GLY A 916 4.85 20.63 2.90
CA GLY A 916 4.46 20.64 4.31
C GLY A 916 4.97 19.40 5.03
N LYS A 917 5.94 19.54 5.93
CA LYS A 917 6.45 18.46 6.76
C LYS A 917 5.53 18.16 7.95
N HIS A 918 5.44 16.88 8.29
CA HIS A 918 4.81 16.42 9.52
C HIS A 918 5.68 16.87 10.72
N PRO A 919 5.11 17.52 11.75
CA PRO A 919 5.87 18.10 12.86
C PRO A 919 6.70 17.09 13.66
N GLY A 920 6.24 15.84 13.77
CA GLY A 920 6.89 14.81 14.59
C GLY A 920 7.89 13.92 13.85
N SER A 921 7.70 13.68 12.55
CA SER A 921 8.51 12.72 11.78
C SER A 921 9.51 13.37 10.84
N GLY A 922 9.34 14.66 10.50
CA GLY A 922 10.21 15.35 9.54
C GLY A 922 10.01 14.92 8.08
N ILE A 923 9.12 13.95 7.82
CA ILE A 923 8.67 13.50 6.49
C ILE A 923 7.66 14.50 5.94
N VAL A 924 7.62 14.65 4.62
CA VAL A 924 6.60 15.47 3.92
C VAL A 924 5.22 14.80 4.03
N GLN A 925 4.28 15.51 4.65
CA GLN A 925 2.88 15.13 4.76
C GLN A 925 2.02 15.74 3.65
N ARG A 926 2.40 16.91 3.13
CA ARG A 926 1.62 17.63 2.12
C ARG A 926 2.51 18.17 1.02
N ALA A 927 2.07 18.01 -0.22
CA ALA A 927 2.65 18.70 -1.37
C ALA A 927 1.59 19.59 -2.01
N SER A 928 2.01 20.71 -2.59
CA SER A 928 1.10 21.67 -3.21
C SER A 928 1.74 22.26 -4.45
N TYR A 929 1.10 22.00 -5.58
CA TYR A 929 1.47 22.55 -6.87
C TYR A 929 0.82 23.90 -7.06
N GLY A 930 1.64 24.93 -7.21
CA GLY A 930 1.22 26.31 -7.35
C GLY A 930 1.84 26.98 -8.58
N THR A 931 1.39 28.20 -8.84
CA THR A 931 1.87 29.04 -9.92
C THR A 931 1.86 30.50 -9.51
N LEU A 932 2.75 31.31 -10.07
CA LEU A 932 2.68 32.77 -10.02
C LEU A 932 1.72 33.35 -11.07
N PHE A 933 1.26 32.54 -12.03
CA PHE A 933 0.51 32.98 -13.21
C PHE A 933 -0.74 32.11 -13.48
N ASP A 934 -1.75 32.20 -12.61
CA ASP A 934 -3.02 31.46 -12.72
C ASP A 934 -3.97 32.00 -13.81
N PHE A 935 -3.54 31.90 -15.07
CA PHE A 935 -4.34 32.25 -16.24
C PHE A 935 -4.59 31.00 -17.08
N HIS A 936 -5.87 30.65 -17.27
CA HIS A 936 -6.28 29.45 -18.02
C HIS A 936 -5.63 28.16 -17.49
N ARG A 937 -5.58 28.01 -16.16
CA ARG A 937 -5.15 26.78 -15.49
C ARG A 937 -6.35 25.94 -15.10
N VAL A 938 -6.16 24.63 -15.03
CA VAL A 938 -7.13 23.70 -14.43
C VAL A 938 -6.91 23.70 -12.93
N ASN A 939 -7.87 24.24 -12.18
CA ASN A 939 -7.84 24.31 -10.71
C ASN A 939 -9.05 23.61 -10.07
N THR A 940 -9.95 23.06 -10.88
CA THR A 940 -11.10 22.28 -10.42
C THR A 940 -10.71 20.83 -10.14
N LEU A 941 -11.35 20.24 -9.13
CA LEU A 941 -11.22 18.81 -8.88
C LEU A 941 -12.05 18.03 -9.91
N PRO A 942 -11.57 16.87 -10.38
CA PRO A 942 -12.33 16.03 -11.30
C PRO A 942 -13.70 15.66 -10.72
N ALA A 943 -14.72 15.64 -11.57
CA ALA A 943 -16.02 15.08 -11.23
C ALA A 943 -15.92 13.56 -11.29
N VAL A 944 -16.23 12.89 -10.18
CA VAL A 944 -16.08 11.44 -10.02
C VAL A 944 -17.44 10.75 -10.01
N ASP A 945 -17.55 9.62 -10.72
CA ASP A 945 -18.65 8.68 -10.55
C ASP A 945 -18.07 7.37 -9.99
N LEU A 946 -18.24 7.12 -8.70
CA LEU A 946 -17.65 5.96 -8.01
C LEU A 946 -18.33 4.65 -8.42
N MET A 947 -19.64 4.69 -8.68
CA MET A 947 -20.49 3.52 -8.92
C MET A 947 -20.99 3.47 -10.36
N SER A 948 -20.19 3.97 -11.31
CA SER A 948 -20.51 4.01 -12.74
C SER A 948 -20.82 2.63 -13.33
N ILE A 949 -20.24 1.57 -12.75
CA ILE A 949 -20.57 0.18 -13.04
C ILE A 949 -21.20 -0.40 -11.78
N LYS A 950 -22.45 -0.85 -11.89
CA LYS A 950 -23.13 -1.47 -10.74
C LYS A 950 -22.51 -2.85 -10.48
N PRO A 951 -21.98 -3.10 -9.26
CA PRO A 951 -21.37 -4.39 -8.94
C PRO A 951 -22.42 -5.50 -9.01
N VAL A 952 -22.05 -6.61 -9.65
CA VAL A 952 -22.84 -7.86 -9.60
C VAL A 952 -22.22 -8.70 -8.50
N ILE A 953 -22.95 -8.83 -7.39
CA ILE A 953 -22.48 -9.58 -6.23
C ILE A 953 -22.59 -11.08 -6.56
N PRO A 954 -21.53 -11.88 -6.38
CA PRO A 954 -21.61 -13.33 -6.53
C PRO A 954 -22.71 -13.93 -5.63
N ALA A 955 -23.23 -15.10 -6.01
CA ALA A 955 -24.25 -15.75 -5.19
C ALA A 955 -23.65 -16.22 -3.84
N GLN A 956 -24.45 -16.14 -2.78
CA GLN A 956 -24.08 -16.65 -1.46
C GLN A 956 -23.61 -18.11 -1.55
N PRO A 957 -22.40 -18.44 -1.06
CA PRO A 957 -21.93 -19.81 -0.95
C PRO A 957 -22.93 -20.68 -0.19
N GLN A 958 -23.27 -21.83 -0.78
CA GLN A 958 -24.24 -22.77 -0.21
C GLN A 958 -23.60 -23.69 0.82
N LEU A 959 -24.43 -24.22 1.72
CA LEU A 959 -24.07 -25.28 2.66
C LEU A 959 -23.46 -26.47 1.91
N VAL A 960 -22.44 -27.07 2.53
CA VAL A 960 -21.75 -28.25 2.01
C VAL A 960 -21.83 -29.38 3.04
N SER A 961 -21.76 -30.62 2.56
CA SER A 961 -21.69 -31.78 3.44
C SER A 961 -20.30 -31.91 4.06
N ILE A 962 -20.24 -32.35 5.31
CA ILE A 962 -18.97 -32.63 5.99
C ILE A 962 -18.20 -33.77 5.29
N GLY A 963 -18.89 -34.82 4.84
CA GLY A 963 -18.33 -35.96 4.11
C GLY A 963 -18.66 -35.97 2.61
N PRO A 964 -18.02 -36.87 1.83
CA PRO A 964 -18.27 -37.02 0.40
C PRO A 964 -19.76 -37.24 0.10
N ALA A 965 -20.28 -36.64 -0.97
CA ALA A 965 -21.66 -36.83 -1.41
C ALA A 965 -21.86 -38.23 -2.02
N SER A 966 -22.04 -39.25 -1.19
CA SER A 966 -22.48 -40.57 -1.66
C SER A 966 -24.00 -40.61 -1.80
N LEU A 967 -24.52 -41.47 -2.70
CA LEU A 967 -25.95 -41.71 -2.99
C LEU A 967 -26.81 -42.06 -1.76
N LEU A 968 -26.19 -42.26 -0.59
CA LEU A 968 -26.81 -42.65 0.67
C LEU A 968 -26.50 -41.67 1.83
N GLY A 969 -25.73 -40.59 1.61
CA GLY A 969 -25.30 -39.61 2.61
C GLY A 969 -26.36 -38.62 3.11
N SER A 970 -27.63 -39.01 3.14
CA SER A 970 -28.79 -38.19 3.55
C SER A 970 -29.00 -38.14 5.07
N TRP A 971 -27.95 -38.22 5.88
CA TRP A 971 -28.12 -38.21 7.35
C TRP A 971 -28.30 -36.81 7.94
N PHE A 972 -27.88 -35.77 7.23
CA PHE A 972 -28.25 -34.40 7.53
C PHE A 972 -29.29 -33.93 6.51
N LYS A 973 -30.54 -33.72 6.97
CA LYS A 973 -31.50 -32.91 6.24
C LYS A 973 -30.96 -31.49 6.19
N PHE A 974 -30.24 -31.13 5.13
CA PHE A 974 -29.91 -29.72 4.89
C PHE A 974 -31.22 -28.99 4.62
N GLY A 975 -31.69 -28.22 5.60
CA GLY A 975 -32.75 -27.25 5.40
C GLY A 975 -32.35 -26.28 4.29
N ALA A 976 -33.33 -25.68 3.62
CA ALA A 976 -33.05 -24.58 2.70
C ALA A 976 -32.27 -23.49 3.46
N SER A 977 -31.12 -23.06 2.91
CA SER A 977 -30.33 -21.97 3.49
C SER A 977 -31.19 -20.70 3.59
N THR A 978 -31.10 -20.00 4.72
CA THR A 978 -31.89 -18.78 4.92
C THR A 978 -31.40 -17.71 3.95
N THR A 979 -32.31 -17.14 3.16
CA THR A 979 -31.93 -16.13 2.16
C THR A 979 -31.61 -14.79 2.82
N GLY A 980 -30.81 -13.97 2.15
CA GLY A 980 -30.51 -12.61 2.63
C GLY A 980 -31.74 -11.76 2.91
N GLU A 981 -32.80 -11.91 2.08
CA GLU A 981 -34.09 -11.23 2.29
C GLU A 981 -34.81 -11.72 3.55
N GLN A 982 -34.74 -13.02 3.86
CA GLN A 982 -35.31 -13.59 5.08
C GLN A 982 -34.57 -13.08 6.32
N ILE A 983 -33.24 -13.00 6.28
CA ILE A 983 -32.44 -12.40 7.35
C ILE A 983 -32.79 -10.93 7.53
N ASP A 984 -32.87 -10.18 6.44
CA ASP A 984 -33.25 -8.78 6.45
C ASP A 984 -34.65 -8.55 7.06
N ALA A 985 -35.61 -9.43 6.78
CA ALA A 985 -36.94 -9.40 7.37
C ALA A 985 -36.92 -9.77 8.87
N LEU A 986 -36.15 -10.79 9.25
CA LEU A 986 -35.97 -11.22 10.63
C LEU A 986 -35.37 -10.11 11.50
N LEU A 987 -34.31 -9.46 11.01
CA LEU A 987 -33.59 -8.42 11.74
C LEU A 987 -34.37 -7.09 11.74
N GLY A 988 -34.96 -6.72 10.59
CA GLY A 988 -35.69 -5.47 10.44
C GLY A 988 -37.06 -5.44 11.13
N GLY A 989 -37.61 -6.61 11.47
CA GLY A 989 -38.91 -6.79 12.13
C GLY A 989 -40.10 -6.62 11.17
N PRO A 990 -41.33 -6.87 11.66
CA PRO A 990 -42.55 -6.82 10.85
C PRO A 990 -42.83 -5.44 10.25
N ASP A 991 -42.36 -4.37 10.91
CA ASP A 991 -42.52 -2.98 10.47
C ASP A 991 -41.33 -2.48 9.63
N ARG A 992 -40.60 -3.37 8.95
CA ARG A 992 -39.55 -2.97 8.00
C ARG A 992 -40.16 -2.28 6.78
N PRO A 993 -39.82 -1.02 6.49
CA PRO A 993 -40.32 -0.31 5.31
C PRO A 993 -39.98 -1.08 4.03
N LYS A 994 -40.93 -1.14 3.10
CA LYS A 994 -40.67 -1.69 1.77
C LYS A 994 -39.78 -0.72 1.01
N ILE A 995 -38.57 -1.15 0.70
CA ILE A 995 -37.64 -0.37 -0.11
C ILE A 995 -38.09 -0.47 -1.56
N SER A 996 -38.49 0.65 -2.17
CA SER A 996 -38.84 0.68 -3.59
C SER A 996 -37.59 0.37 -4.42
N SER A 997 -37.61 -0.73 -5.17
CA SER A 997 -36.60 -0.97 -6.20
C SER A 997 -36.65 0.17 -7.22
N PRO A 998 -35.49 0.68 -7.70
CA PRO A 998 -35.48 1.68 -8.76
C PRO A 998 -36.12 1.07 -10.02
N LYS A 999 -37.03 1.82 -10.63
CA LYS A 999 -37.74 1.44 -11.87
C LYS A 999 -36.72 1.03 -12.93
N THR A 1000 -36.76 -0.24 -13.34
CA THR A 1000 -36.01 -0.74 -14.51
C THR A 1000 -36.41 0.11 -15.73
N PRO A 1001 -35.46 0.57 -16.57
CA PRO A 1001 -35.80 1.18 -17.85
C PRO A 1001 -36.60 0.18 -18.68
N ALA A 1002 -37.68 0.66 -19.31
CA ALA A 1002 -38.56 -0.16 -20.13
C ALA A 1002 -37.77 -0.96 -21.17
N SER A 1003 -37.69 -2.27 -21.02
CA SER A 1003 -37.27 -3.18 -22.08
C SER A 1003 -38.42 -3.34 -23.08
N VAL A 1004 -38.01 -3.49 -24.34
CA VAL A 1004 -38.78 -3.71 -25.57
C VAL A 1004 -40.07 -4.51 -25.35
N PRO A 1005 -41.21 -4.13 -25.97
CA PRO A 1005 -42.47 -4.84 -25.78
C PRO A 1005 -42.40 -6.25 -26.37
N GLN A 1006 -42.15 -7.24 -25.52
CA GLN A 1006 -42.44 -8.64 -25.81
C GLN A 1006 -43.96 -8.86 -25.74
N THR A 1007 -44.51 -9.61 -26.70
CA THR A 1007 -45.94 -9.84 -26.84
C THR A 1007 -46.51 -10.61 -25.64
N ASN A 1008 -47.75 -10.30 -25.25
CA ASN A 1008 -48.42 -10.87 -24.07
C ASN A 1008 -48.53 -12.41 -24.08
N GLU A 1009 -48.37 -13.06 -25.23
CA GLU A 1009 -48.45 -14.52 -25.36
C GLU A 1009 -47.19 -15.25 -24.85
N GLU A 1010 -46.00 -14.66 -24.97
CA GLU A 1010 -44.75 -15.28 -24.48
C GLU A 1010 -44.64 -15.18 -22.95
N ARG A 1011 -45.12 -14.08 -22.38
CA ARG A 1011 -45.17 -13.87 -20.92
C ARG A 1011 -46.17 -14.81 -20.24
N ALA A 1012 -47.30 -15.08 -20.89
CA ALA A 1012 -48.31 -16.01 -20.41
C ALA A 1012 -47.77 -17.46 -20.40
N LYS A 1013 -47.14 -17.92 -21.49
CA LYS A 1013 -46.55 -19.27 -21.57
C LYS A 1013 -45.42 -19.48 -20.57
N ALA A 1014 -44.52 -18.51 -20.37
CA ALA A 1014 -43.45 -18.62 -19.38
C ALA A 1014 -43.97 -18.63 -17.93
N SER A 1015 -45.01 -17.84 -17.63
CA SER A 1015 -45.65 -17.85 -16.30
C SER A 1015 -46.41 -19.15 -16.03
N GLN A 1016 -47.01 -19.74 -17.06
CA GLN A 1016 -47.78 -20.98 -16.96
C GLN A 1016 -46.85 -22.20 -16.84
N MET A 1017 -45.73 -22.24 -17.57
CA MET A 1017 -44.69 -23.28 -17.39
C MET A 1017 -44.01 -23.20 -16.01
N ASN A 1018 -43.77 -21.99 -15.47
CA ASN A 1018 -43.22 -21.83 -14.11
C ASN A 1018 -44.24 -22.22 -13.02
N ALA A 1019 -45.52 -21.92 -13.21
CA ALA A 1019 -46.59 -22.32 -12.28
C ALA A 1019 -46.84 -23.85 -12.33
N GLU A 1020 -46.79 -24.46 -13.51
CA GLU A 1020 -46.89 -25.91 -13.68
C GLU A 1020 -45.66 -26.65 -13.11
N ALA A 1021 -44.45 -26.09 -13.25
CA ALA A 1021 -43.24 -26.63 -12.63
C ALA A 1021 -43.28 -26.54 -11.09
N ALA A 1022 -43.77 -25.42 -10.52
CA ALA A 1022 -43.94 -25.25 -9.09
C ALA A 1022 -45.04 -26.18 -8.52
N ALA A 1023 -46.14 -26.35 -9.24
CA ALA A 1023 -47.23 -27.27 -8.86
C ALA A 1023 -46.83 -28.75 -9.02
N ALA A 1024 -45.98 -29.08 -10.00
CA ALA A 1024 -45.40 -30.41 -10.14
C ALA A 1024 -44.45 -30.73 -8.97
N GLN A 1025 -43.62 -29.77 -8.54
CA GLN A 1025 -42.76 -29.93 -7.36
C GLN A 1025 -43.58 -30.09 -6.06
N SER A 1026 -44.64 -29.30 -5.85
CA SER A 1026 -45.48 -29.43 -4.65
C SER A 1026 -46.27 -30.75 -4.62
N SER A 1027 -46.74 -31.24 -5.78
CA SER A 1027 -47.46 -32.52 -5.88
C SER A 1027 -46.56 -33.76 -5.74
N LEU A 1028 -45.29 -33.65 -6.15
CA LEU A 1028 -44.27 -34.66 -5.88
C LEU A 1028 -43.91 -34.71 -4.39
N TYR A 1029 -43.75 -33.55 -3.73
CA TYR A 1029 -43.55 -33.46 -2.29
C TYR A 1029 -44.72 -34.05 -1.50
N SER A 1030 -45.97 -33.74 -1.87
CA SER A 1030 -47.15 -34.30 -1.17
C SER A 1030 -47.28 -35.81 -1.32
N ARG A 1031 -46.94 -36.37 -2.50
CA ARG A 1031 -46.95 -37.83 -2.73
C ARG A 1031 -45.81 -38.54 -2.02
N LEU A 1032 -44.63 -37.92 -1.92
CA LEU A 1032 -43.52 -38.46 -1.15
C LEU A 1032 -43.81 -38.45 0.36
N THR A 1033 -44.48 -37.41 0.85
CA THR A 1033 -44.87 -37.31 2.27
C THR A 1033 -45.93 -38.34 2.63
N SER A 1034 -46.94 -38.55 1.77
CA SER A 1034 -47.95 -39.59 2.02
C SER A 1034 -47.39 -41.01 1.92
N ALA A 1035 -46.47 -41.27 0.98
CA ALA A 1035 -45.79 -42.56 0.87
C ALA A 1035 -44.83 -42.85 2.06
N LEU A 1036 -44.31 -41.80 2.69
CA LEU A 1036 -43.48 -41.90 3.91
C LEU A 1036 -44.31 -42.18 5.16
N GLU A 1037 -45.48 -41.56 5.29
CA GLU A 1037 -46.42 -41.85 6.40
C GLU A 1037 -46.96 -43.29 6.32
N GLU A 1038 -47.29 -43.75 5.10
CA GLU A 1038 -47.76 -45.12 4.85
C GLU A 1038 -46.65 -46.16 5.14
N ARG A 1039 -45.39 -45.82 4.83
CA ARG A 1039 -44.21 -46.66 5.15
C ARG A 1039 -43.85 -46.62 6.64
N GLY A 1040 -44.06 -45.49 7.32
CA GLY A 1040 -43.89 -45.35 8.76
C GLY A 1040 -44.89 -46.21 9.55
N GLN A 1041 -46.13 -46.30 9.09
CA GLN A 1041 -47.12 -47.23 9.64
C GLN A 1041 -46.77 -48.70 9.39
N MET A 1042 -46.30 -49.06 8.18
CA MET A 1042 -45.85 -50.44 7.91
C MET A 1042 -44.62 -50.85 8.72
N LEU A 1043 -43.74 -49.91 9.07
CA LEU A 1043 -42.57 -50.15 9.92
C LEU A 1043 -42.95 -50.37 11.38
N GLY A 1044 -43.93 -49.62 11.90
CA GLY A 1044 -44.50 -49.87 13.23
C GLY A 1044 -45.16 -51.26 13.33
N ASP A 1045 -45.92 -51.66 12.30
CA ASP A 1045 -46.52 -53.01 12.23
C ASP A 1045 -45.48 -54.14 12.10
N LEU A 1046 -44.30 -53.86 11.53
CA LEU A 1046 -43.18 -54.79 11.45
C LEU A 1046 -42.43 -54.90 12.78
N GLU A 1047 -42.25 -53.78 13.50
CA GLU A 1047 -41.64 -53.73 14.83
C GLU A 1047 -42.48 -54.49 15.87
N ASP A 1048 -43.82 -54.34 15.81
CA ASP A 1048 -44.74 -55.14 16.63
C ASP A 1048 -44.68 -56.64 16.29
N ARG A 1049 -44.53 -57.00 15.01
CA ARG A 1049 -44.34 -58.39 14.59
C ARG A 1049 -42.99 -58.96 15.02
N PHE A 1050 -41.92 -58.15 15.03
CA PHE A 1050 -40.60 -58.56 15.54
C PHE A 1050 -40.61 -58.76 17.06
N ASN A 1051 -41.29 -57.91 17.81
CA ASN A 1051 -41.48 -58.08 19.26
C ASN A 1051 -42.25 -59.36 19.59
N VAL A 1052 -43.27 -59.71 18.80
CA VAL A 1052 -44.00 -60.99 18.92
C VAL A 1052 -43.12 -62.19 18.55
N LEU A 1053 -42.24 -62.06 17.56
CA LEU A 1053 -41.31 -63.12 17.15
C LEU A 1053 -40.18 -63.32 18.17
N GLU A 1054 -39.71 -62.24 18.80
CA GLU A 1054 -38.72 -62.31 19.88
C GLU A 1054 -39.30 -63.02 21.11
N GLN A 1055 -40.53 -62.71 21.52
CA GLN A 1055 -41.22 -63.44 22.59
C GLN A 1055 -41.45 -64.92 22.23
N GLY A 1056 -41.82 -65.22 20.97
CA GLY A 1056 -41.99 -66.59 20.48
C GLY A 1056 -40.68 -67.40 20.47
N SER A 1057 -39.55 -66.76 20.11
CA SER A 1057 -38.24 -67.40 20.10
C SER A 1057 -37.68 -67.64 21.51
N ARG A 1058 -37.89 -66.71 22.46
CA ARG A 1058 -37.57 -66.94 23.89
C ARG A 1058 -38.36 -68.11 24.47
N SER A 1059 -39.65 -68.22 24.14
CA SER A 1059 -40.49 -69.36 24.53
C SER A 1059 -39.98 -70.69 23.96
N MET A 1060 -39.57 -70.72 22.69
CA MET A 1060 -39.01 -71.93 22.07
C MET A 1060 -37.64 -72.31 22.64
N VAL A 1061 -36.78 -71.33 22.97
CA VAL A 1061 -35.49 -71.57 23.62
C VAL A 1061 -35.68 -72.13 25.04
N ASP A 1062 -36.67 -71.64 25.79
CA ASP A 1062 -37.01 -72.20 27.10
C ASP A 1062 -37.61 -73.61 27.01
N GLN A 1063 -38.38 -73.89 25.96
CA GLN A 1063 -38.92 -75.21 25.67
C GLN A 1063 -37.83 -76.20 25.22
N ALA A 1064 -36.85 -75.73 24.43
CA ALA A 1064 -35.68 -76.51 24.03
C ALA A 1064 -34.74 -76.79 25.22
N LYS A 1065 -34.55 -75.82 26.13
CA LYS A 1065 -33.82 -76.02 27.39
C LYS A 1065 -34.52 -77.03 28.31
N ARG A 1066 -35.86 -77.00 28.38
CA ARG A 1066 -36.64 -78.02 29.11
C ARG A 1066 -36.52 -79.42 28.48
N LEU A 1067 -36.61 -79.52 27.16
CA LEU A 1067 -36.46 -80.80 26.44
C LEU A 1067 -35.03 -81.36 26.54
N ALA A 1068 -34.01 -80.49 26.53
CA ALA A 1068 -32.62 -80.87 26.75
C ALA A 1068 -32.39 -81.35 28.20
N ALA A 1069 -32.97 -80.69 29.19
CA ALA A 1069 -32.95 -81.13 30.58
C ALA A 1069 -33.64 -82.51 30.76
N GLU A 1070 -34.79 -82.72 30.13
CA GLU A 1070 -35.53 -84.00 30.18
C GLU A 1070 -34.76 -85.16 29.50
N GLN A 1071 -34.02 -84.88 28.43
CA GLN A 1071 -33.15 -85.85 27.75
C GLN A 1071 -31.93 -86.22 28.60
N THR A 1072 -31.33 -85.27 29.34
CA THR A 1072 -30.22 -85.57 30.27
C THR A 1072 -30.65 -86.38 31.49
N THR A 1073 -31.90 -86.25 31.96
CA THR A 1073 -32.44 -87.06 33.07
C THR A 1073 -32.89 -88.48 32.68
N LYS A 1074 -32.93 -88.84 31.38
CA LYS A 1074 -33.34 -90.20 30.93
C LYS A 1074 -32.17 -91.14 30.59
N SER A 1075 -30.92 -90.69 30.67
CA SER A 1075 -29.74 -91.49 30.30
C SER A 1075 -29.07 -92.28 31.43
N TRP A 1076 -29.54 -92.21 32.69
CA TRP A 1076 -28.84 -92.86 33.82
C TRP A 1076 -29.63 -93.96 34.56
N PHE A 1077 -30.57 -94.64 33.91
CA PHE A 1077 -31.07 -95.93 34.38
C PHE A 1077 -31.55 -96.81 33.21
N LYS A 1078 -30.68 -97.71 32.73
CA LYS A 1078 -30.96 -99.17 32.61
C LYS A 1078 -29.82 -99.92 31.92
N PHE A 1079 -29.41 -100.98 32.60
CA PHE A 1079 -28.38 -101.98 32.29
C PHE A 1079 -28.75 -102.86 31.10
N SER A 1080 -27.75 -103.22 30.29
CA SER A 1080 -27.25 -104.60 30.06
C SER A 1080 -25.87 -104.52 29.42
#